data_AF-A0A0S8C2G8-F1
#
_entry.id   AF-A0A0S8C2G8-F1
#
_cell.length_a   1.000
_cell.length_b   1.000
_cell.length_c   1.000
_cell.angle_alpha   90.00
_cell.angle_beta   90.00
_cell.angle_gamma   90.00
#
_symmetry.space_group_name_H-M   'P 1'
#
loop_
_entity.id
_entity.type
_entity.pdbx_description
1 polymer ?
#
loop_
_entity_poly.entity_id
_entity_poly.type
_entity_poly.pdbx_seq_one_letter_code
_entity_poly.pdbx_strand_id
1 'polypeptide(L)'
;MTDIGKQLSRTQDIAAKVSRLFQRRQQLAQERFKERVGKAIEGHTDKLMAQPATPWDLWTNWVGYSTDLAQRSVLFWDTLRQRGNEYVRHEAAGTPPVLHFEYEILMDARRFERAANYALVRIVPPEGVTIDPKRRPYIIIDPRAGHGPGIGGFKDDSQVGAALRDGHPVYFVIFFPDPEPGQTMLDVCAAEQRFVRKVHELHPDSPKPAIVGNCQGGWAAMMLATASPEDAGPVVINGAPMSYWGGAWSEGEGDNPMRYSGGLLGGTWLASFSADIGNGVFDGAHLVQNFENLNPANTFWNKYYNLFANVDSEGPRFLDFERWWGGFYLMNREEIEWITQNLFVGNKLWSGETRTRDGRSFDLREIKSPIILFASMGDNITPPQQAFNWVADVYGSTDEIKARGQVIVGLLHEDIGHLGIFVSGRVAKKEHAQIVSVMKSIESLPPGLYGMQISEQRGADGKPEYDVSLVERTLEDVVSRLNRFKRADEKPFEAVEAVSDFNQRAYELFAQPLVQALSNDYAAKLGRELHPLRASRWGVSDQNPWMQWLEPAAAWVRSQRKALGAEHPLRRQERLGSEIISASLDYYRDLRDAFSEAAFFLVYGNMFSLYLADKREAEEHAETAAPDPRELPVVKEALAAISDGGYAEALTRVAHLLARKGEPLPLARLELKRELEQDYHDLLPQIERDEARRIRGRQELIVKYEPDQAVETLPDLLADPADRERLLTFLERLLGDERVQAQRPTPEQFAMLARIRKVLGVAGGPRLAAVSGSS
;
A
#
# COMPACT_ATOMS: atom_id res chain seq x y z
N MET A 1 -30.42 -30.67 15.39
CA MET A 1 -31.64 -30.11 14.79
C MET A 1 -31.47 -28.61 14.79
N THR A 2 -31.43 -27.98 13.62
CA THR A 2 -31.35 -26.53 13.46
C THR A 2 -32.61 -25.88 14.03
N ASP A 3 -32.47 -24.88 14.89
CA ASP A 3 -33.58 -24.09 15.42
C ASP A 3 -34.03 -23.10 14.34
N ILE A 4 -35.06 -23.49 13.58
CA ILE A 4 -35.65 -22.70 12.50
C ILE A 4 -36.13 -21.33 13.01
N GLY A 5 -36.58 -21.23 14.27
CA GLY A 5 -36.99 -19.97 14.88
C GLY A 5 -35.81 -19.01 15.07
N LYS A 6 -34.69 -19.52 15.58
CA LYS A 6 -33.43 -18.76 15.72
C LYS A 6 -32.90 -18.29 14.36
N GLN A 7 -32.97 -19.14 13.34
CA GLN A 7 -32.56 -18.80 11.97
C GLN A 7 -33.42 -17.70 11.35
N LEU A 8 -34.76 -17.81 11.46
CA LEU A 8 -35.69 -16.78 10.96
C LEU A 8 -35.49 -15.44 11.67
N SER A 9 -35.25 -15.45 12.99
CA SER A 9 -34.94 -14.24 13.76
C SER A 9 -33.66 -13.57 13.28
N ARG A 10 -32.57 -14.33 13.08
CA ARG A 10 -31.30 -13.79 12.56
C ARG A 10 -31.46 -13.18 11.17
N THR A 11 -32.22 -13.83 10.28
CA THR A 11 -32.53 -13.29 8.94
C THR A 11 -33.31 -11.97 9.00
N GLN A 12 -34.33 -11.88 9.87
CA GLN A 12 -35.07 -10.63 10.07
C GLN A 12 -34.18 -9.50 10.62
N ASP A 13 -33.29 -9.82 11.56
CA ASP A 13 -32.33 -8.86 12.12
C ASP A 13 -31.34 -8.35 11.07
N ILE A 14 -30.81 -9.25 10.23
CA ILE A 14 -29.91 -8.89 9.12
C ILE A 14 -30.66 -7.96 8.15
N ALA A 15 -31.86 -8.33 7.70
CA ALA A 15 -32.65 -7.51 6.79
C ALA A 15 -32.94 -6.11 7.37
N ALA A 16 -33.28 -6.01 8.66
CA ALA A 16 -33.53 -4.75 9.33
C ALA A 16 -32.26 -3.88 9.46
N LYS A 17 -31.09 -4.48 9.73
CA LYS A 17 -29.80 -3.78 9.78
C LYS A 17 -29.38 -3.28 8.40
N VAL A 18 -29.48 -4.13 7.37
CA VAL A 18 -29.14 -3.76 5.99
C VAL A 18 -30.06 -2.66 5.48
N SER A 19 -31.36 -2.74 5.74
CA SER A 19 -32.31 -1.68 5.35
C SER A 19 -31.97 -0.33 5.99
N ARG A 20 -31.64 -0.31 7.29
CA ARG A 20 -31.21 0.93 7.98
C ARG A 20 -29.91 1.48 7.41
N LEU A 21 -28.93 0.62 7.14
CA LEU A 21 -27.66 1.02 6.54
C LEU A 21 -27.87 1.61 5.14
N PHE A 22 -28.63 0.92 4.30
CA PHE A 22 -28.93 1.36 2.94
C PHE A 22 -29.64 2.73 2.95
N GLN A 23 -30.64 2.92 3.80
CA GLN A 23 -31.30 4.22 3.98
C GLN A 23 -30.32 5.31 4.41
N ARG A 24 -29.40 5.00 5.33
CA ARG A 24 -28.37 5.94 5.77
C ARG A 24 -27.41 6.31 4.63
N ARG A 25 -26.95 5.34 3.84
CA ARG A 25 -26.10 5.57 2.66
C ARG A 25 -26.80 6.45 1.62
N GLN A 26 -28.08 6.18 1.33
CA GLN A 26 -28.88 6.98 0.42
C GLN A 26 -29.04 8.43 0.89
N GLN A 27 -29.28 8.64 2.19
CA GLN A 27 -29.36 9.99 2.78
C GLN A 27 -28.04 10.74 2.62
N LEU A 28 -26.91 10.11 2.97
CA LEU A 28 -25.58 10.70 2.83
C LEU A 28 -25.25 11.05 1.37
N ALA A 29 -25.54 10.15 0.43
CA ALA A 29 -25.37 10.41 -0.99
C ALA A 29 -26.21 11.63 -1.45
N GLN A 30 -27.46 11.73 -0.98
CA GLN A 30 -28.35 12.84 -1.31
C GLN A 30 -27.88 14.16 -0.68
N GLU A 31 -27.40 14.13 0.57
CA GLU A 31 -26.83 15.29 1.27
C GLU A 31 -25.60 15.82 0.52
N ARG A 32 -24.66 14.95 0.17
CA ARG A 32 -23.45 15.30 -0.61
C ARG A 32 -23.80 15.90 -1.97
N PHE A 33 -24.74 15.29 -2.69
CA PHE A 33 -25.20 15.81 -3.96
C PHE A 33 -25.78 17.22 -3.80
N LYS A 34 -26.68 17.41 -2.83
CA LYS A 34 -27.29 18.72 -2.54
C LYS A 34 -26.25 19.75 -2.13
N GLU A 35 -25.30 19.39 -1.27
CA GLU A 35 -24.22 20.27 -0.82
C GLU A 35 -23.35 20.71 -1.99
N ARG A 36 -22.91 19.76 -2.82
CA ARG A 36 -22.03 20.03 -3.96
C ARG A 36 -22.71 20.89 -5.02
N VAL A 37 -23.96 20.57 -5.37
CA VAL A 37 -24.76 21.38 -6.30
C VAL A 37 -25.09 22.74 -5.70
N GLY A 38 -25.43 22.81 -4.41
CA GLY A 38 -25.70 24.05 -3.68
C GLY A 38 -24.50 25.00 -3.70
N LYS A 39 -23.31 24.52 -3.31
CA LYS A 39 -22.06 25.29 -3.37
C LYS A 39 -21.75 25.78 -4.79
N ALA A 40 -21.97 24.95 -5.80
CA ALA A 40 -21.76 25.32 -7.20
C ALA A 40 -22.72 26.43 -7.66
N ILE A 41 -23.99 26.37 -7.26
CA ILE A 41 -25.01 27.38 -7.56
C ILE A 41 -24.72 28.68 -6.81
N GLU A 42 -24.44 28.63 -5.50
CA GLU A 42 -24.13 29.80 -4.66
C GLU A 42 -22.95 30.60 -5.22
N GLY A 43 -21.85 29.91 -5.54
CA GLY A 43 -20.68 30.53 -6.17
C GLY A 43 -20.96 31.14 -7.55
N HIS A 44 -22.03 30.70 -8.23
CA HIS A 44 -22.50 31.27 -9.49
C HIS A 44 -23.43 32.49 -9.28
N THR A 45 -24.37 32.41 -8.33
CA THR A 45 -25.35 33.47 -8.04
C THR A 45 -24.72 34.73 -7.47
N ASP A 46 -23.73 34.60 -6.58
CA ASP A 46 -23.01 35.73 -5.97
C ASP A 46 -22.34 36.64 -7.01
N LYS A 47 -22.01 36.09 -8.18
CA LYS A 47 -21.30 36.79 -9.27
C LYS A 47 -22.20 37.19 -10.45
N LEU A 48 -23.45 36.71 -10.51
CA LEU A 48 -24.44 37.09 -11.52
C LEU A 48 -25.17 38.39 -11.16
N MET A 49 -25.32 38.67 -9.86
CA MET A 49 -25.95 39.89 -9.33
C MET A 49 -25.16 41.19 -9.61
N ALA A 50 -24.01 41.12 -10.30
CA ALA A 50 -23.06 42.22 -10.39
C ALA A 50 -23.17 43.09 -11.66
N GLN A 51 -23.87 42.69 -12.73
CA GLN A 51 -23.87 43.48 -13.98
C GLN A 51 -25.18 43.37 -14.79
N PRO A 52 -25.90 44.48 -15.07
CA PRO A 52 -26.92 44.50 -16.11
C PRO A 52 -26.26 44.43 -17.49
N ALA A 53 -26.60 43.40 -18.28
CA ALA A 53 -26.07 43.20 -19.64
C ALA A 53 -27.02 43.78 -20.70
N THR A 54 -26.50 44.51 -21.68
CA THR A 54 -27.30 44.97 -22.82
C THR A 54 -27.53 43.84 -23.82
N PRO A 55 -28.54 43.92 -24.73
CA PRO A 55 -28.72 42.93 -25.79
C PRO A 55 -27.48 42.76 -26.69
N TRP A 56 -26.69 43.83 -26.88
CA TRP A 56 -25.44 43.77 -27.63
C TRP A 56 -24.35 42.99 -26.89
N ASP A 57 -24.22 43.18 -25.57
CA ASP A 57 -23.29 42.41 -24.74
C ASP A 57 -23.64 40.92 -24.70
N LEU A 58 -24.94 40.60 -24.67
CA LEU A 58 -25.40 39.21 -24.75
C LEU A 58 -25.01 38.57 -26.09
N TRP A 59 -25.19 39.29 -27.20
CA TRP A 59 -24.80 38.83 -28.53
C TRP A 59 -23.28 38.62 -28.66
N THR A 60 -22.47 39.60 -28.25
CA THR A 60 -21.01 39.51 -28.33
C THR A 60 -20.44 38.41 -27.44
N ASN A 61 -20.95 38.26 -26.22
CA ASN A 61 -20.60 37.15 -25.33
C ASN A 61 -20.96 35.79 -25.94
N TRP A 62 -22.13 35.68 -26.58
CA TRP A 62 -22.56 34.43 -27.22
C TRP A 62 -21.70 34.07 -28.44
N VAL A 63 -21.39 35.03 -29.31
CA VAL A 63 -20.50 34.80 -30.47
C VAL A 63 -19.10 34.44 -30.01
N GLY A 64 -18.56 35.15 -29.01
CA GLY A 64 -17.26 34.87 -28.41
C GLY A 64 -17.20 33.46 -27.83
N TYR A 65 -18.22 33.08 -27.06
CA TYR A 65 -18.30 31.75 -26.46
C TYR A 65 -18.47 30.65 -27.49
N SER A 66 -19.32 30.83 -28.49
CA SER A 66 -19.53 29.84 -29.55
C SER A 66 -18.25 29.62 -30.36
N THR A 67 -17.49 30.68 -30.61
CA THR A 67 -16.18 30.60 -31.27
C THR A 67 -15.18 29.84 -30.41
N ASP A 68 -15.05 30.20 -29.13
CA ASP A 68 -14.16 29.54 -28.18
C ASP A 68 -14.51 28.06 -27.99
N LEU A 69 -15.80 27.74 -27.86
CA LEU A 69 -16.32 26.38 -27.72
C LEU A 69 -15.98 25.52 -28.95
N ALA A 70 -16.20 26.05 -30.16
CA ALA A 70 -15.88 25.35 -31.40
C ALA A 70 -14.38 25.07 -31.51
N GLN A 71 -13.55 26.07 -31.19
CA GLN A 71 -12.09 25.92 -31.18
C GLN A 71 -11.62 24.89 -30.15
N ARG A 72 -12.11 24.96 -28.90
CA ARG A 72 -11.78 23.99 -27.86
C ARG A 72 -12.21 22.57 -28.24
N SER A 73 -13.35 22.43 -28.93
CA SER A 73 -13.83 21.13 -29.40
C SER A 73 -12.87 20.51 -30.42
N VAL A 74 -12.40 21.29 -31.40
CA VAL A 74 -11.42 20.80 -32.39
C VAL A 74 -10.12 20.38 -31.70
N LEU A 75 -9.58 21.19 -30.79
CA LEU A 75 -8.35 20.89 -30.07
C LEU A 75 -8.48 19.68 -29.13
N PHE A 76 -9.64 19.53 -28.49
CA PHE A 76 -9.97 18.36 -27.66
C PHE A 76 -9.97 17.08 -28.48
N TRP A 77 -10.67 17.06 -29.63
CA TRP A 77 -10.72 15.90 -30.51
C TRP A 77 -9.37 15.58 -31.14
N ASP A 78 -8.59 16.60 -31.52
CA ASP A 78 -7.21 16.39 -31.97
C ASP A 78 -6.33 15.78 -30.87
N THR A 79 -6.52 16.18 -29.61
CA THR A 79 -5.80 15.55 -28.48
C THR A 79 -6.21 14.09 -28.28
N LEU A 80 -7.51 13.75 -28.40
CA LEU A 80 -7.95 12.36 -28.34
C LEU A 80 -7.44 11.52 -29.52
N ARG A 81 -7.34 12.12 -30.71
CA ARG A 81 -6.71 11.50 -31.89
C ARG A 81 -5.23 11.22 -31.64
N GLN A 82 -4.50 12.19 -31.08
CA GLN A 82 -3.09 12.03 -30.71
C GLN A 82 -2.91 10.90 -29.70
N ARG A 83 -3.78 10.79 -28.69
CA ARG A 83 -3.82 9.65 -27.75
C ARG A 83 -3.96 8.32 -28.49
N GLY A 84 -4.89 8.22 -29.44
CA GLY A 84 -5.07 7.01 -30.25
C GLY A 84 -3.84 6.68 -31.09
N ASN A 85 -3.23 7.69 -31.71
CA ASN A 85 -1.99 7.53 -32.48
C ASN A 85 -0.79 7.10 -31.62
N GLU A 86 -0.68 7.63 -30.40
CA GLU A 86 0.34 7.21 -29.43
C GLU A 86 0.12 5.76 -29.00
N TYR A 87 -1.13 5.38 -28.69
CA TYR A 87 -1.48 4.00 -28.37
C TYR A 87 -1.10 3.04 -29.50
N VAL A 88 -1.51 3.33 -30.74
CA VAL A 88 -1.17 2.50 -31.92
C VAL A 88 0.34 2.38 -32.13
N ARG A 89 1.09 3.49 -31.99
CA ARG A 89 2.56 3.47 -32.10
C ARG A 89 3.22 2.68 -30.98
N HIS A 90 2.70 2.80 -29.76
CA HIS A 90 3.23 2.09 -28.59
C HIS A 90 3.01 0.58 -28.70
N GLU A 91 1.82 0.14 -29.11
CA GLU A 91 1.54 -1.28 -29.40
C GLU A 91 2.42 -1.81 -30.54
N ALA A 92 2.59 -1.06 -31.63
CA ALA A 92 3.46 -1.44 -32.74
C ALA A 92 4.95 -1.56 -32.33
N ALA A 93 5.36 -0.84 -31.29
CA ALA A 93 6.71 -0.92 -30.71
C ALA A 93 6.89 -2.07 -29.71
N GLY A 94 5.87 -2.92 -29.51
CA GLY A 94 5.90 -4.00 -28.51
C GLY A 94 5.66 -3.51 -27.08
N THR A 95 4.94 -2.39 -26.94
CA THR A 95 4.42 -1.87 -25.67
C THR A 95 5.51 -1.66 -24.59
N PRO A 96 6.64 -1.00 -24.90
CA PRO A 96 7.78 -0.91 -23.99
C PRO A 96 7.44 -0.25 -22.64
N PRO A 97 8.17 -0.58 -21.55
CA PRO A 97 7.98 0.03 -20.23
C PRO A 97 7.98 1.56 -20.30
N VAL A 98 7.12 2.20 -19.50
CA VAL A 98 6.98 3.66 -19.49
C VAL A 98 7.90 4.35 -18.48
N LEU A 99 9.11 3.82 -18.28
CA LEU A 99 10.11 4.43 -17.40
C LEU A 99 10.65 5.73 -18.03
N HIS A 100 10.73 6.79 -17.22
CA HIS A 100 11.36 8.06 -17.63
C HIS A 100 12.89 7.94 -17.72
N PHE A 101 13.47 7.08 -16.88
CA PHE A 101 14.91 6.92 -16.75
C PHE A 101 15.46 5.89 -17.75
N GLU A 102 16.68 6.13 -18.23
CA GLU A 102 17.42 5.11 -18.97
C GLU A 102 17.74 3.91 -18.07
N TYR A 103 17.79 2.72 -18.66
CA TYR A 103 18.02 1.49 -17.90
C TYR A 103 18.77 0.43 -18.72
N GLU A 104 19.41 -0.48 -17.99
CA GLU A 104 20.09 -1.66 -18.54
C GLU A 104 19.44 -2.93 -18.03
N ILE A 105 19.12 -3.88 -18.92
CA ILE A 105 18.60 -5.20 -18.54
C ILE A 105 19.74 -6.05 -17.98
N LEU A 106 19.64 -6.42 -16.70
CA LEU A 106 20.63 -7.28 -16.03
C LEU A 106 20.26 -8.76 -16.07
N MET A 107 18.97 -9.06 -15.94
CA MET A 107 18.47 -10.42 -15.99
C MET A 107 17.14 -10.43 -16.75
N ASP A 108 17.01 -11.34 -17.72
CA ASP A 108 15.78 -11.58 -18.48
C ASP A 108 15.28 -12.99 -18.13
N ALA A 109 14.19 -13.07 -17.37
CA ALA A 109 13.68 -14.35 -16.86
C ALA A 109 13.04 -15.21 -17.96
N ARG A 110 12.78 -14.67 -19.15
CA ARG A 110 12.33 -15.47 -20.31
C ARG A 110 13.40 -16.45 -20.77
N ARG A 111 14.66 -16.19 -20.39
CA ARG A 111 15.82 -17.03 -20.69
C ARG A 111 16.17 -17.98 -19.54
N PHE A 112 15.40 -18.01 -18.47
CA PHE A 112 15.60 -18.97 -17.38
C PHE A 112 15.09 -20.35 -17.79
N GLU A 113 15.56 -21.39 -17.09
CA GLU A 113 15.07 -22.76 -17.29
C GLU A 113 13.54 -22.86 -17.13
N ARG A 114 13.00 -22.09 -16.19
CA ARG A 114 11.57 -21.82 -16.05
C ARG A 114 11.35 -20.38 -16.45
N ALA A 115 10.87 -20.18 -17.67
CA ALA A 115 10.69 -18.88 -18.26
C ALA A 115 9.58 -18.10 -17.54
N ALA A 116 9.83 -16.81 -17.29
CA ALA A 116 8.82 -15.86 -16.86
C ALA A 116 9.01 -14.55 -17.61
N ASN A 117 7.94 -13.84 -17.93
CA ASN A 117 7.93 -12.61 -18.71
C ASN A 117 8.42 -11.38 -17.91
N TYR A 118 9.35 -11.57 -16.98
CA TYR A 118 9.88 -10.54 -16.09
C TYR A 118 11.37 -10.30 -16.35
N ALA A 119 11.85 -9.09 -16.08
CA ALA A 119 13.25 -8.76 -16.15
C ALA A 119 13.65 -7.80 -15.01
N LEU A 120 14.88 -7.96 -14.53
CA LEU A 120 15.52 -7.01 -13.63
C LEU A 120 16.29 -6.00 -14.47
N VAL A 121 16.00 -4.72 -14.28
CA VAL A 121 16.76 -3.62 -14.87
C VAL A 121 17.47 -2.79 -13.80
N ARG A 122 18.65 -2.27 -14.15
CA ARG A 122 19.37 -1.26 -13.38
C ARG A 122 19.09 0.10 -13.99
N ILE A 123 18.68 1.06 -13.15
CA ILE A 123 18.46 2.43 -13.60
C ILE A 123 19.81 3.13 -13.77
N VAL A 124 20.00 3.77 -14.93
CA VAL A 124 21.17 4.61 -15.19
C VAL A 124 20.94 5.96 -14.51
N PRO A 125 21.84 6.41 -13.63
CA PRO A 125 21.69 7.70 -12.96
C PRO A 125 21.66 8.84 -13.99
N PRO A 126 20.71 9.79 -13.89
CA PRO A 126 20.68 10.95 -14.77
C PRO A 126 21.88 11.86 -14.51
N GLU A 127 22.17 12.75 -15.46
CA GLU A 127 23.30 13.68 -15.37
C GLU A 127 23.25 14.51 -14.08
N GLY A 128 24.39 14.59 -13.38
CA GLY A 128 24.52 15.32 -12.10
C GLY A 128 24.14 14.52 -10.84
N VAL A 129 23.59 13.30 -10.98
CA VAL A 129 23.32 12.42 -9.84
C VAL A 129 24.50 11.48 -9.58
N THR A 130 25.05 11.51 -8.37
CA THR A 130 26.13 10.60 -7.95
C THR A 130 25.57 9.49 -7.07
N ILE A 131 25.84 8.24 -7.45
CA ILE A 131 25.44 7.05 -6.70
C ILE A 131 26.62 6.48 -5.94
N ASP A 132 26.42 6.17 -4.66
CA ASP A 132 27.38 5.44 -3.85
C ASP A 132 27.00 3.94 -3.86
N PRO A 133 27.84 3.04 -4.42
CA PRO A 133 27.54 1.61 -4.47
C PRO A 133 27.47 0.95 -3.09
N LYS A 134 27.98 1.59 -2.02
CA LYS A 134 27.90 1.12 -0.64
C LYS A 134 26.59 1.53 0.05
N ARG A 135 25.84 2.47 -0.51
CA ARG A 135 24.48 2.77 -0.05
C ARG A 135 23.56 1.60 -0.41
N ARG A 136 22.49 1.45 0.39
CA ARG A 136 21.51 0.36 0.23
C ARG A 136 20.90 0.39 -1.18
N PRO A 137 20.91 -0.71 -1.94
CA PRO A 137 20.20 -0.77 -3.21
C PRO A 137 18.68 -0.83 -3.01
N TYR A 138 17.91 -0.21 -3.90
CA TYR A 138 16.45 -0.26 -3.93
C TYR A 138 15.97 -1.10 -5.11
N ILE A 139 15.01 -1.99 -4.88
CA ILE A 139 14.32 -2.77 -5.91
C ILE A 139 12.86 -2.35 -5.90
N ILE A 140 12.39 -1.72 -6.97
CA ILE A 140 11.00 -1.26 -7.10
C ILE A 140 10.21 -2.25 -7.97
N ILE A 141 9.04 -2.65 -7.48
CA ILE A 141 8.12 -3.60 -8.12
C ILE A 141 6.76 -2.93 -8.27
N ASP A 142 6.36 -2.71 -9.52
CA ASP A 142 5.09 -2.11 -9.87
C ASP A 142 3.95 -3.14 -9.98
N PRO A 143 2.69 -2.69 -9.89
CA PRO A 143 1.56 -3.60 -9.99
C PRO A 143 1.37 -4.11 -11.42
N ARG A 144 1.17 -5.42 -11.58
CA ARG A 144 0.63 -6.03 -12.80
C ARG A 144 -0.90 -6.04 -12.80
N ALA A 145 -1.50 -4.91 -12.46
CA ALA A 145 -2.95 -4.76 -12.29
C ALA A 145 -3.67 -4.46 -13.62
N GLY A 146 -3.26 -5.17 -14.69
CA GLY A 146 -3.73 -4.98 -16.07
C GLY A 146 -2.96 -3.94 -16.88
N HIS A 147 -2.16 -3.09 -16.24
CA HIS A 147 -1.28 -2.11 -16.88
C HIS A 147 0.17 -2.62 -17.04
N GLY A 148 0.94 -1.94 -17.88
CA GLY A 148 2.39 -2.14 -18.01
C GLY A 148 3.23 -1.55 -16.87
N PRO A 149 4.50 -1.96 -16.76
CA PRO A 149 5.43 -1.52 -15.72
C PRO A 149 5.95 -0.10 -15.99
N GLY A 150 6.47 0.53 -14.93
CA GLY A 150 7.25 1.76 -15.00
C GLY A 150 6.57 2.97 -14.38
N ILE A 151 5.39 2.81 -13.78
CA ILE A 151 4.68 3.88 -13.09
C ILE A 151 5.48 4.42 -11.89
N GLY A 152 6.17 3.56 -11.14
CA GLY A 152 7.06 3.95 -10.04
C GLY A 152 8.31 4.76 -10.45
N GLY A 153 8.55 4.88 -11.76
CA GLY A 153 9.64 5.66 -12.37
C GLY A 153 9.17 6.52 -13.56
N PHE A 154 7.88 6.84 -13.64
CA PHE A 154 7.26 7.51 -14.79
C PHE A 154 7.65 8.98 -14.95
N LYS A 155 8.22 9.59 -13.91
CA LYS A 155 8.70 10.99 -13.87
C LYS A 155 9.94 11.08 -13.00
N ASP A 156 10.67 12.20 -13.09
CA ASP A 156 11.73 12.52 -12.12
C ASP A 156 11.22 12.53 -10.68
N ASP A 157 10.05 13.11 -10.45
CA ASP A 157 9.38 13.11 -9.14
C ASP A 157 8.63 11.80 -8.93
N SER A 158 9.40 10.73 -8.71
CA SER A 158 8.92 9.36 -8.49
C SER A 158 9.73 8.67 -7.39
N GLN A 159 9.41 7.41 -7.08
CA GLN A 159 10.17 6.61 -6.12
C GLN A 159 11.60 6.34 -6.60
N VAL A 160 11.76 6.05 -7.90
CA VAL A 160 13.08 5.92 -8.53
C VAL A 160 13.87 7.21 -8.33
N GLY A 161 13.28 8.37 -8.67
CA GLY A 161 13.95 9.65 -8.53
C GLY A 161 14.24 10.04 -7.07
N ALA A 162 13.38 9.70 -6.12
CA ALA A 162 13.62 9.94 -4.70
C ALA A 162 14.86 9.16 -4.19
N ALA A 163 14.96 7.87 -4.50
CA ALA A 163 16.10 7.05 -4.11
C ALA A 163 17.40 7.47 -4.81
N LEU A 164 17.35 7.78 -6.12
CA LEU A 164 18.51 8.26 -6.88
C LEU A 164 19.05 9.60 -6.34
N ARG A 165 18.17 10.55 -5.98
CA ARG A 165 18.59 11.85 -5.42
C ARG A 165 19.27 11.72 -4.07
N ASP A 166 18.90 10.70 -3.29
CA ASP A 166 19.60 10.34 -2.05
C ASP A 166 20.81 9.41 -2.32
N GLY A 167 21.26 9.27 -3.57
CA GLY A 167 22.52 8.59 -3.91
C GLY A 167 22.49 7.06 -3.83
N HIS A 168 21.30 6.43 -3.81
CA HIS A 168 21.16 4.98 -3.75
C HIS A 168 21.20 4.30 -5.13
N PRO A 169 21.79 3.11 -5.26
CA PRO A 169 21.60 2.27 -6.44
C PRO A 169 20.13 1.88 -6.59
N VAL A 170 19.54 2.06 -7.77
CA VAL A 170 18.13 1.73 -8.02
C VAL A 170 17.99 0.69 -9.13
N TYR A 171 17.18 -0.31 -8.82
CA TYR A 171 16.78 -1.40 -9.69
C TYR A 171 15.26 -1.42 -9.81
N PHE A 172 14.79 -1.91 -10.94
CA PHE A 172 13.36 -1.97 -11.25
C PHE A 172 13.02 -3.34 -11.82
N VAL A 173 11.90 -3.91 -11.37
CA VAL A 173 11.36 -5.13 -11.95
C VAL A 173 10.35 -4.73 -13.03
N ILE A 174 10.69 -5.01 -14.29
CA ILE A 174 9.79 -4.84 -15.42
C ILE A 174 9.21 -6.19 -15.82
N PHE A 175 8.11 -6.17 -16.56
CA PHE A 175 7.52 -7.33 -17.20
C PHE A 175 7.10 -6.98 -18.63
N PHE A 176 6.98 -8.00 -19.48
CA PHE A 176 6.62 -7.86 -20.90
C PHE A 176 5.11 -8.05 -21.09
N PRO A 177 4.52 -7.55 -22.21
CA PRO A 177 3.07 -7.60 -22.43
C PRO A 177 2.48 -9.00 -22.41
N ASP A 178 3.16 -9.94 -23.08
CA ASP A 178 2.73 -11.32 -23.18
C ASP A 178 3.38 -12.17 -22.07
N PRO A 179 2.61 -13.02 -21.36
CA PRO A 179 3.17 -14.02 -20.45
C PRO A 179 3.90 -15.13 -21.22
N GLU A 180 4.89 -15.76 -20.58
CA GLU A 180 5.53 -16.96 -21.14
C GLU A 180 4.56 -18.15 -21.06
N PRO A 181 4.53 -19.07 -22.05
CA PRO A 181 3.63 -20.22 -22.03
C PRO A 181 3.78 -21.08 -20.77
N GLY A 182 2.67 -21.31 -20.05
CA GLY A 182 2.64 -22.12 -18.83
C GLY A 182 3.29 -21.47 -17.60
N GLN A 183 3.69 -20.19 -17.69
CA GLN A 183 4.13 -19.39 -16.55
C GLN A 183 3.03 -19.31 -15.48
N THR A 184 3.41 -19.52 -14.22
CA THR A 184 2.54 -19.35 -13.04
C THR A 184 3.02 -18.20 -12.14
N MET A 185 2.18 -17.77 -11.19
CA MET A 185 2.60 -16.79 -10.17
C MET A 185 3.79 -17.26 -9.33
N LEU A 186 3.94 -18.57 -9.12
CA LEU A 186 5.08 -19.12 -8.38
C LEU A 186 6.38 -19.08 -9.20
N ASP A 187 6.30 -19.22 -10.53
CA ASP A 187 7.46 -19.06 -11.40
C ASP A 187 7.91 -17.59 -11.46
N VAL A 188 6.95 -16.65 -11.47
CA VAL A 188 7.25 -15.20 -11.34
C VAL A 188 7.96 -14.91 -10.02
N CYS A 189 7.42 -15.39 -8.89
CA CYS A 189 8.06 -15.20 -7.58
C CYS A 189 9.47 -15.83 -7.54
N ALA A 190 9.65 -17.01 -8.12
CA ALA A 190 10.97 -17.66 -8.19
C ALA A 190 11.98 -16.87 -9.05
N ALA A 191 11.53 -16.25 -10.15
CA ALA A 191 12.35 -15.35 -10.96
C ALA A 191 12.74 -14.10 -10.18
N GLU A 192 11.80 -13.46 -9.50
CA GLU A 192 12.04 -12.27 -8.66
C GLU A 192 12.99 -12.56 -7.49
N GLN A 193 12.92 -13.74 -6.86
CA GLN A 193 13.90 -14.14 -5.83
C GLN A 193 15.33 -14.15 -6.38
N ARG A 194 15.52 -14.60 -7.64
CA ARG A 194 16.83 -14.54 -8.29
C ARG A 194 17.27 -13.11 -8.54
N PHE A 195 16.34 -12.19 -8.82
CA PHE A 195 16.63 -10.77 -8.97
C PHE A 195 17.12 -10.16 -7.66
N VAL A 196 16.43 -10.42 -6.54
CA VAL A 196 16.85 -9.94 -5.20
C VAL A 196 18.24 -10.44 -4.85
N ARG A 197 18.49 -11.76 -5.03
CA ARG A 197 19.84 -12.33 -4.85
C ARG A 197 20.88 -11.65 -5.72
N LYS A 198 20.57 -11.42 -6.99
CA LYS A 198 21.52 -10.78 -7.91
C LYS A 198 21.87 -9.35 -7.47
N VAL A 199 20.89 -8.58 -7.01
CA VAL A 199 21.15 -7.24 -6.48
C VAL A 199 21.99 -7.31 -5.21
N HIS A 200 21.71 -8.24 -4.30
CA HIS A 200 22.52 -8.43 -3.11
C HIS A 200 23.99 -8.77 -3.45
N GLU A 201 24.22 -9.69 -4.39
CA GLU A 201 25.56 -10.06 -4.90
C GLU A 201 26.32 -8.90 -5.54
N LEU A 202 25.61 -7.98 -6.20
CA LEU A 202 26.23 -6.80 -6.84
C LEU A 202 26.68 -5.74 -5.82
N HIS A 203 26.19 -5.81 -4.57
CA HIS A 203 26.48 -4.83 -3.53
C HIS A 203 26.89 -5.49 -2.20
N PRO A 204 28.02 -6.24 -2.18
CA PRO A 204 28.46 -7.00 -0.99
C PRO A 204 28.84 -6.11 0.20
N ASP A 205 29.28 -4.87 -0.06
CA ASP A 205 29.66 -3.89 0.96
C ASP A 205 28.50 -2.98 1.40
N SER A 206 27.26 -3.30 1.00
CA SER A 206 26.07 -2.51 1.31
C SER A 206 25.10 -3.29 2.21
N PRO A 207 24.21 -2.61 2.94
CA PRO A 207 23.08 -3.28 3.56
C PRO A 207 22.17 -3.95 2.51
N LYS A 208 21.49 -5.04 2.91
CA LYS A 208 20.56 -5.82 2.05
C LYS A 208 19.58 -4.95 1.25
N PRO A 209 19.22 -5.27 0.00
CA PRO A 209 18.31 -4.47 -0.82
C PRO A 209 16.96 -4.15 -0.15
N ALA A 210 16.54 -2.89 -0.18
CA ALA A 210 15.17 -2.52 0.17
C ALA A 210 14.23 -2.88 -0.98
N ILE A 211 13.09 -3.51 -0.68
CA ILE A 211 12.09 -3.89 -1.68
C ILE A 211 10.87 -2.98 -1.53
N VAL A 212 10.54 -2.25 -2.59
CA VAL A 212 9.40 -1.33 -2.64
C VAL A 212 8.35 -1.90 -3.57
N GLY A 213 7.21 -2.31 -3.03
CA GLY A 213 6.09 -2.86 -3.78
C GLY A 213 4.90 -1.90 -3.85
N ASN A 214 4.43 -1.60 -5.05
CA ASN A 214 3.27 -0.72 -5.27
C ASN A 214 2.01 -1.55 -5.59
N CYS A 215 0.92 -1.33 -4.85
CA CYS A 215 -0.35 -2.06 -5.03
C CYS A 215 -0.09 -3.58 -5.07
N GLN A 216 -0.39 -4.28 -6.17
CA GLN A 216 -0.07 -5.71 -6.35
C GLN A 216 1.42 -6.03 -6.16
N GLY A 217 2.33 -5.12 -6.51
CA GLY A 217 3.77 -5.28 -6.26
C GLY A 217 4.10 -5.42 -4.77
N GLY A 218 3.22 -4.94 -3.88
CA GLY A 218 3.35 -5.16 -2.43
C GLY A 218 3.20 -6.63 -2.04
N TRP A 219 2.34 -7.40 -2.73
CA TRP A 219 2.22 -8.84 -2.49
C TRP A 219 3.52 -9.56 -2.84
N ALA A 220 4.09 -9.23 -4.01
CA ALA A 220 5.37 -9.74 -4.44
C ALA A 220 6.47 -9.37 -3.43
N ALA A 221 6.54 -8.11 -3.00
CA ALA A 221 7.53 -7.67 -2.02
C ALA A 221 7.46 -8.47 -0.70
N MET A 222 6.26 -8.71 -0.17
CA MET A 222 6.05 -9.52 1.03
C MET A 222 6.43 -10.98 0.81
N MET A 223 5.99 -11.60 -0.30
CA MET A 223 6.35 -12.97 -0.65
C MET A 223 7.86 -13.16 -0.82
N LEU A 224 8.56 -12.18 -1.41
CA LEU A 224 10.01 -12.20 -1.59
C LEU A 224 10.75 -12.10 -0.26
N ALA A 225 10.31 -11.20 0.62
CA ALA A 225 10.89 -11.05 1.95
C ALA A 225 10.71 -12.30 2.82
N THR A 226 9.59 -13.02 2.66
CA THR A 226 9.36 -14.32 3.30
C THR A 226 10.17 -15.45 2.65
N ALA A 227 10.27 -15.50 1.32
CA ALA A 227 10.92 -16.60 0.62
C ALA A 227 12.45 -16.50 0.61
N SER A 228 13.00 -15.30 0.73
CA SER A 228 14.45 -15.01 0.74
C SER A 228 14.81 -14.01 1.85
N PRO A 229 14.55 -14.33 3.13
CA PRO A 229 14.77 -13.42 4.26
C PRO A 229 16.26 -13.12 4.50
N GLU A 230 17.15 -13.95 3.96
CA GLU A 230 18.60 -13.71 4.01
C GLU A 230 19.07 -12.67 3.00
N ASP A 231 18.37 -12.50 1.88
CA ASP A 231 18.75 -11.57 0.81
C ASP A 231 17.96 -10.25 0.88
N ALA A 232 16.74 -10.27 1.43
CA ALA A 232 15.86 -9.11 1.50
C ALA A 232 16.18 -8.20 2.70
N GLY A 233 16.24 -6.89 2.44
CA GLY A 233 16.23 -5.83 3.44
C GLY A 233 14.82 -5.32 3.73
N PRO A 234 14.67 -4.10 4.29
CA PRO A 234 13.37 -3.51 4.59
C PRO A 234 12.39 -3.55 3.42
N VAL A 235 11.12 -3.80 3.74
CA VAL A 235 10.03 -3.89 2.77
C VAL A 235 9.14 -2.67 2.90
N VAL A 236 8.85 -1.99 1.80
CA VAL A 236 7.89 -0.89 1.74
C VAL A 236 6.74 -1.34 0.86
N ILE A 237 5.52 -1.39 1.39
CA ILE A 237 4.31 -1.68 0.59
C ILE A 237 3.39 -0.46 0.56
N ASN A 238 3.11 0.02 -0.65
CA ASN A 238 2.37 1.26 -0.90
C ASN A 238 1.00 0.95 -1.48
N GLY A 239 -0.07 1.22 -0.73
CA GLY A 239 -1.45 0.95 -1.14
C GLY A 239 -1.67 -0.51 -1.52
N ALA A 240 -1.01 -1.46 -0.84
CA ALA A 240 -1.11 -2.89 -1.15
C ALA A 240 -2.21 -3.56 -0.31
N PRO A 241 -3.26 -4.14 -0.92
CA PRO A 241 -4.30 -4.82 -0.16
C PRO A 241 -3.79 -6.17 0.32
N MET A 242 -3.77 -6.39 1.63
CA MET A 242 -3.25 -7.63 2.24
C MET A 242 -4.35 -8.39 3.02
N SER A 243 -5.37 -7.67 3.50
CA SER A 243 -6.62 -8.25 4.03
C SER A 243 -7.77 -7.92 3.10
N TYR A 244 -8.04 -8.79 2.14
CA TYR A 244 -8.91 -8.51 1.00
C TYR A 244 -10.39 -8.37 1.38
N TRP A 245 -10.80 -9.01 2.48
CA TRP A 245 -12.15 -8.85 3.04
C TRP A 245 -12.28 -7.60 3.91
N GLY A 246 -11.17 -6.97 4.30
CA GLY A 246 -11.14 -5.78 5.14
C GLY A 246 -11.92 -4.63 4.53
N GLY A 247 -12.55 -3.82 5.38
CA GLY A 247 -13.31 -2.66 4.93
C GLY A 247 -13.54 -1.65 6.03
N ALA A 248 -13.70 -0.40 5.63
CA ALA A 248 -14.10 0.70 6.49
C ALA A 248 -15.61 0.63 6.74
N TRP A 249 -16.05 -0.10 7.76
CA TRP A 249 -17.39 0.11 8.33
C TRP A 249 -17.35 1.32 9.28
N SER A 250 -16.96 2.48 8.76
CA SER A 250 -17.08 3.75 9.49
C SER A 250 -18.46 4.34 9.25
N GLU A 251 -18.99 5.08 10.23
CA GLU A 251 -20.21 5.91 10.07
C GLU A 251 -20.04 7.06 9.04
N GLY A 252 -18.95 7.05 8.25
CA GLY A 252 -18.62 8.00 7.22
C GLY A 252 -17.84 7.39 6.05
N GLU A 253 -17.91 8.13 4.95
CA GLU A 253 -17.20 8.20 3.66
C GLU A 253 -16.61 6.98 2.92
N GLY A 254 -16.23 5.90 3.59
CA GLY A 254 -15.53 4.78 2.94
C GLY A 254 -16.48 3.70 2.39
N ASP A 255 -16.98 3.86 1.17
CA ASP A 255 -17.60 2.75 0.44
C ASP A 255 -16.48 1.93 -0.22
N ASN A 256 -16.38 0.63 0.10
CA ASN A 256 -15.37 -0.27 -0.45
C ASN A 256 -16.00 -1.24 -1.48
N PRO A 257 -16.60 -0.74 -2.58
CA PRO A 257 -17.43 -1.57 -3.46
C PRO A 257 -16.66 -2.74 -4.09
N MET A 258 -15.33 -2.61 -4.27
CA MET A 258 -14.50 -3.67 -4.84
C MET A 258 -14.55 -4.96 -4.04
N ARG A 259 -14.59 -4.90 -2.70
CA ARG A 259 -14.57 -6.13 -1.89
C ARG A 259 -15.83 -6.97 -2.13
N TYR A 260 -16.99 -6.33 -2.35
CA TYR A 260 -18.25 -7.04 -2.57
C TYR A 260 -18.36 -7.64 -3.97
N SER A 261 -17.60 -7.13 -4.94
CA SER A 261 -17.72 -7.51 -6.35
C SER A 261 -17.42 -8.99 -6.59
N GLY A 262 -16.43 -9.56 -5.90
CA GLY A 262 -16.11 -10.99 -6.00
C GLY A 262 -17.31 -11.88 -5.64
N GLY A 263 -18.04 -11.53 -4.58
CA GLY A 263 -19.27 -12.24 -4.20
C GLY A 263 -20.43 -11.98 -5.17
N LEU A 264 -20.70 -10.73 -5.54
CA LEU A 264 -21.83 -10.39 -6.41
C LEU A 264 -21.70 -10.94 -7.84
N LEU A 265 -20.47 -11.18 -8.29
CA LEU A 265 -20.16 -11.82 -9.57
C LEU A 265 -20.10 -13.35 -9.51
N GLY A 266 -20.36 -13.93 -8.33
CA GLY A 266 -20.42 -15.38 -8.13
C GLY A 266 -19.06 -16.05 -7.95
N GLY A 267 -18.02 -15.31 -7.56
CA GLY A 267 -16.71 -15.86 -7.23
C GLY A 267 -15.69 -15.75 -8.36
N THR A 268 -14.74 -16.68 -8.39
CA THR A 268 -13.55 -16.63 -9.25
C THR A 268 -13.76 -17.12 -10.67
N TRP A 269 -14.85 -17.85 -10.94
CA TRP A 269 -15.09 -18.54 -12.23
C TRP A 269 -15.05 -17.61 -13.45
N LEU A 270 -15.40 -16.33 -13.30
CA LEU A 270 -15.34 -15.35 -14.38
C LEU A 270 -13.91 -15.07 -14.84
N ALA A 271 -12.91 -15.17 -13.95
CA ALA A 271 -11.51 -15.03 -14.33
C ALA A 271 -11.09 -16.17 -15.27
N SER A 272 -11.43 -17.41 -14.89
CA SER A 272 -11.22 -18.62 -15.68
C SER A 272 -11.93 -18.52 -17.02
N PHE A 273 -13.21 -18.15 -17.02
CA PHE A 273 -14.01 -17.96 -18.22
C PHE A 273 -13.44 -16.91 -19.18
N SER A 274 -13.00 -15.77 -18.65
CA SER A 274 -12.41 -14.70 -19.46
C SER A 274 -11.08 -15.14 -20.07
N ALA A 275 -10.25 -15.86 -19.31
CA ALA A 275 -9.02 -16.46 -19.81
C ALA A 275 -9.30 -17.54 -20.87
N ASP A 276 -10.32 -18.38 -20.67
CA ASP A 276 -10.72 -19.42 -21.61
C ASP A 276 -11.23 -18.86 -22.94
N ILE A 277 -12.02 -17.78 -22.93
CA ILE A 277 -12.36 -17.02 -24.15
C ILE A 277 -11.11 -16.43 -24.80
N GLY A 278 -10.15 -15.99 -23.99
CA GLY A 278 -8.84 -15.51 -24.42
C GLY A 278 -7.85 -16.60 -24.84
N ASN A 279 -8.30 -17.85 -25.02
CA ASN A 279 -7.49 -19.02 -25.35
C ASN A 279 -6.37 -19.32 -24.33
N GLY A 280 -6.72 -19.28 -23.04
CA GLY A 280 -5.79 -19.51 -21.92
C GLY A 280 -5.06 -18.25 -21.44
N VAL A 281 -5.31 -17.11 -22.07
CA VAL A 281 -4.70 -15.82 -21.72
C VAL A 281 -5.76 -14.82 -21.30
N PHE A 282 -5.66 -14.34 -20.06
CA PHE A 282 -6.51 -13.31 -19.49
C PHE A 282 -6.07 -11.92 -19.97
N ASP A 283 -7.05 -11.13 -20.42
CA ASP A 283 -6.83 -9.75 -20.86
C ASP A 283 -6.91 -8.76 -19.69
N GLY A 284 -5.78 -8.14 -19.34
CA GLY A 284 -5.69 -7.15 -18.28
C GLY A 284 -6.56 -5.91 -18.49
N ALA A 285 -7.05 -5.66 -19.72
CA ALA A 285 -8.01 -4.58 -19.97
C ALA A 285 -9.30 -4.72 -19.13
N HIS A 286 -9.70 -5.95 -18.75
CA HIS A 286 -10.82 -6.16 -17.84
C HIS A 286 -10.54 -5.65 -16.41
N LEU A 287 -9.30 -5.74 -15.94
CA LEU A 287 -8.90 -5.17 -14.65
C LEU A 287 -8.90 -3.64 -14.72
N VAL A 288 -8.36 -3.07 -15.80
CA VAL A 288 -8.39 -1.61 -16.00
C VAL A 288 -9.83 -1.09 -16.07
N GLN A 289 -10.73 -1.83 -16.73
CA GLN A 289 -12.15 -1.49 -16.78
C GLN A 289 -12.79 -1.49 -15.39
N ASN A 290 -12.41 -2.42 -14.51
CA ASN A 290 -12.86 -2.42 -13.13
C ASN A 290 -12.39 -1.16 -12.38
N PHE A 291 -11.14 -0.72 -12.56
CA PHE A 291 -10.68 0.55 -11.99
C PHE A 291 -11.43 1.77 -12.54
N GLU A 292 -11.69 1.82 -13.85
CA GLU A 292 -12.47 2.89 -14.47
C GLU A 292 -13.92 2.96 -13.94
N ASN A 293 -14.53 1.80 -13.67
CA ASN A 293 -15.89 1.72 -13.13
C ASN A 293 -16.01 2.21 -11.67
N LEU A 294 -14.90 2.34 -10.93
CA LEU A 294 -14.95 2.82 -9.54
C LEU A 294 -15.19 4.31 -9.42
N ASN A 295 -14.82 5.09 -10.43
CA ASN A 295 -15.08 6.53 -10.44
C ASN A 295 -15.71 6.97 -11.78
N PRO A 296 -17.01 6.70 -12.00
CA PRO A 296 -17.72 7.08 -13.23
C PRO A 296 -17.63 8.58 -13.54
N ALA A 297 -17.68 9.43 -12.50
CA ALA A 297 -17.54 10.88 -12.66
C ALA A 297 -16.18 11.25 -13.27
N ASN A 298 -15.09 10.68 -12.75
CA ASN A 298 -13.77 10.90 -13.32
C ASN A 298 -13.60 10.27 -14.71
N THR A 299 -13.97 9.00 -14.85
CA THR A 299 -13.79 8.21 -16.06
C THR A 299 -14.55 8.77 -17.26
N PHE A 300 -15.83 9.09 -17.09
CA PHE A 300 -16.68 9.50 -18.21
C PHE A 300 -16.75 11.02 -18.40
N TRP A 301 -16.42 11.81 -17.38
CA TRP A 301 -16.61 13.26 -17.43
C TRP A 301 -15.38 14.08 -17.00
N ASN A 302 -15.00 14.07 -15.72
CA ASN A 302 -14.07 15.08 -15.16
C ASN A 302 -12.71 15.10 -15.86
N LYS A 303 -12.14 13.93 -16.18
CA LYS A 303 -10.88 13.84 -16.92
C LYS A 303 -10.96 14.53 -18.28
N TYR A 304 -12.02 14.23 -19.05
CA TYR A 304 -12.23 14.79 -20.38
C TYR A 304 -12.66 16.25 -20.34
N TYR A 305 -13.51 16.64 -19.40
CA TYR A 305 -13.90 18.03 -19.20
C TYR A 305 -12.71 18.88 -18.74
N ASN A 306 -11.83 18.38 -17.87
CA ASN A 306 -10.61 19.10 -17.50
C ASN A 306 -9.71 19.36 -18.72
N LEU A 307 -9.54 18.35 -19.58
CA LEU A 307 -8.85 18.53 -20.86
C LEU A 307 -9.55 19.57 -21.75
N PHE A 308 -10.87 19.46 -21.89
CA PHE A 308 -11.65 20.39 -22.72
C PHE A 308 -11.63 21.83 -22.19
N ALA A 309 -11.75 22.01 -20.88
CA ALA A 309 -11.80 23.32 -20.22
C ALA A 309 -10.44 24.02 -20.25
N ASN A 310 -9.34 23.25 -20.23
CA ASN A 310 -7.96 23.71 -20.20
C ASN A 310 -7.17 23.28 -21.44
N VAL A 311 -7.83 23.21 -22.61
CA VAL A 311 -7.29 22.56 -23.82
C VAL A 311 -5.97 23.16 -24.31
N ASP A 312 -5.73 24.43 -23.98
CA ASP A 312 -4.55 25.18 -24.39
C ASP A 312 -3.28 24.75 -23.62
N SER A 313 -3.41 24.07 -22.47
CA SER A 313 -2.28 23.67 -21.60
C SER A 313 -2.30 22.21 -21.14
N GLU A 314 -3.46 21.57 -21.11
CA GLU A 314 -3.66 20.27 -20.46
C GLU A 314 -3.30 19.06 -21.34
N GLY A 315 -3.20 19.26 -22.66
CA GLY A 315 -2.92 18.21 -23.63
C GLY A 315 -1.70 17.33 -23.29
N PRO A 316 -0.50 17.90 -23.07
CA PRO A 316 0.70 17.11 -22.75
C PRO A 316 0.54 16.24 -21.50
N ARG A 317 0.02 16.82 -20.40
CA ARG A 317 -0.18 16.09 -19.14
C ARG A 317 -1.18 14.94 -19.31
N PHE A 318 -2.25 15.17 -20.10
CA PHE A 318 -3.24 14.16 -20.41
C PHE A 318 -2.63 13.01 -21.22
N LEU A 319 -1.91 13.33 -22.31
CA LEU A 319 -1.27 12.33 -23.18
C LEU A 319 -0.23 11.48 -22.44
N ASP A 320 0.62 12.13 -21.62
CA ASP A 320 1.60 11.41 -20.79
C ASP A 320 0.90 10.36 -19.91
N PHE A 321 -0.16 10.75 -19.19
CA PHE A 321 -0.89 9.80 -18.35
C PHE A 321 -1.56 8.68 -19.18
N GLU A 322 -2.17 9.03 -20.32
CA GLU A 322 -2.82 8.05 -21.20
C GLU A 322 -1.85 7.05 -21.82
N ARG A 323 -0.58 7.42 -22.02
CA ARG A 323 0.46 6.51 -22.50
C ARG A 323 0.65 5.33 -21.56
N TRP A 324 0.58 5.55 -20.25
CA TRP A 324 0.59 4.46 -19.25
C TRP A 324 -0.78 3.80 -19.12
N TRP A 325 -1.85 4.60 -18.93
CA TRP A 325 -3.21 4.10 -18.70
C TRP A 325 -3.79 3.28 -19.88
N GLY A 326 -3.23 3.45 -21.09
CA GLY A 326 -3.58 2.69 -22.28
C GLY A 326 -2.74 1.42 -22.52
N GLY A 327 -1.71 1.14 -21.73
CA GLY A 327 -0.85 -0.03 -21.91
C GLY A 327 -1.43 -1.26 -21.24
N PHE A 328 -2.17 -2.09 -21.97
CA PHE A 328 -2.87 -3.26 -21.43
C PHE A 328 -2.04 -4.54 -21.53
N TYR A 329 -1.77 -5.17 -20.39
CA TYR A 329 -0.89 -6.33 -20.28
C TYR A 329 -1.67 -7.60 -20.00
N LEU A 330 -1.11 -8.74 -20.40
CA LEU A 330 -1.80 -10.03 -20.35
C LEU A 330 -1.28 -10.89 -19.19
N MET A 331 -2.06 -11.90 -18.82
CA MET A 331 -1.71 -12.91 -17.81
C MET A 331 -2.14 -14.29 -18.28
N ASN A 332 -1.43 -15.35 -17.92
CA ASN A 332 -1.94 -16.71 -18.12
C ASN A 332 -3.13 -16.98 -17.19
N ARG A 333 -3.97 -17.95 -17.57
CA ARG A 333 -5.10 -18.41 -16.76
C ARG A 333 -4.66 -18.76 -15.34
N GLU A 334 -3.59 -19.52 -15.20
CA GLU A 334 -3.06 -19.98 -13.91
C GLU A 334 -2.65 -18.81 -13.02
N GLU A 335 -2.20 -17.70 -13.60
CA GLU A 335 -1.81 -16.52 -12.84
C GLU A 335 -3.03 -15.80 -12.24
N ILE A 336 -4.05 -15.53 -13.07
CA ILE A 336 -5.25 -14.81 -12.62
C ILE A 336 -6.13 -15.67 -11.71
N GLU A 337 -6.20 -16.99 -11.95
CA GLU A 337 -6.86 -17.93 -11.05
C GLU A 337 -6.18 -17.95 -9.68
N TRP A 338 -4.85 -18.03 -9.65
CA TRP A 338 -4.12 -17.99 -8.40
C TRP A 338 -4.39 -16.69 -7.63
N ILE A 339 -4.37 -15.54 -8.31
CA ILE A 339 -4.65 -14.23 -7.71
C ILE A 339 -6.08 -14.19 -7.15
N THR A 340 -7.08 -14.54 -7.94
CA THR A 340 -8.49 -14.40 -7.51
C THR A 340 -8.87 -15.40 -6.42
N GLN A 341 -8.38 -16.64 -6.50
CA GLN A 341 -8.68 -17.70 -5.54
C GLN A 341 -7.93 -17.53 -4.21
N ASN A 342 -6.64 -17.19 -4.25
CA ASN A 342 -5.84 -17.13 -3.02
C ASN A 342 -5.86 -15.75 -2.36
N LEU A 343 -6.06 -14.68 -3.11
CA LEU A 343 -5.98 -13.32 -2.58
C LEU A 343 -7.38 -12.75 -2.34
N PHE A 344 -8.10 -12.39 -3.40
CA PHE A 344 -9.34 -11.62 -3.28
C PHE A 344 -10.50 -12.40 -2.67
N VAL A 345 -10.72 -13.65 -3.12
CA VAL A 345 -11.81 -14.48 -2.61
C VAL A 345 -11.36 -15.28 -1.39
N GLY A 346 -10.22 -15.96 -1.45
CA GLY A 346 -9.76 -16.82 -0.36
C GLY A 346 -9.07 -16.10 0.81
N ASN A 347 -8.52 -14.89 0.62
CA ASN A 347 -7.84 -14.13 1.68
C ASN A 347 -6.69 -14.90 2.38
N LYS A 348 -5.92 -15.68 1.62
CA LYS A 348 -4.99 -16.72 2.12
C LYS A 348 -3.52 -16.29 2.21
N LEU A 349 -3.14 -15.12 1.70
CA LEU A 349 -1.72 -14.74 1.60
C LEU A 349 -0.99 -14.75 2.96
N TRP A 350 -1.66 -14.30 4.02
CA TRP A 350 -1.12 -14.24 5.37
C TRP A 350 -1.39 -15.50 6.21
N SER A 351 -2.29 -16.37 5.77
CA SER A 351 -2.73 -17.57 6.51
C SER A 351 -1.69 -18.70 6.53
N GLY A 352 -0.62 -18.58 5.74
CA GLY A 352 0.36 -19.66 5.55
C GLY A 352 -0.15 -20.83 4.70
N GLU A 353 -1.38 -20.79 4.18
CA GLU A 353 -1.91 -21.85 3.30
C GLU A 353 -1.26 -21.85 1.90
N THR A 354 -0.81 -20.67 1.47
CA THR A 354 -0.11 -20.52 0.19
C THR A 354 1.30 -21.11 0.32
N ARG A 355 1.70 -21.97 -0.62
CA ARG A 355 3.03 -22.60 -0.61
C ARG A 355 3.89 -22.12 -1.75
N THR A 356 5.17 -21.89 -1.45
CA THR A 356 6.25 -21.80 -2.44
C THR A 356 6.34 -23.09 -3.26
N ARG A 357 7.07 -23.02 -4.38
CA ARG A 357 7.37 -24.18 -5.22
C ARG A 357 8.05 -25.33 -4.46
N ASP A 358 8.88 -25.01 -3.48
CA ASP A 358 9.57 -26.01 -2.64
C ASP A 358 8.65 -26.61 -1.56
N GLY A 359 7.36 -26.26 -1.55
CA GLY A 359 6.39 -26.72 -0.57
C GLY A 359 6.42 -25.98 0.77
N ARG A 360 7.35 -25.03 0.97
CA ARG A 360 7.39 -24.16 2.15
C ARG A 360 6.18 -23.23 2.15
N SER A 361 5.52 -23.09 3.29
CA SER A 361 4.45 -22.12 3.51
C SER A 361 4.98 -20.69 3.41
N PHE A 362 4.21 -19.78 2.80
CA PHE A 362 4.42 -18.34 2.91
C PHE A 362 3.92 -17.85 4.26
N ASP A 363 4.77 -17.97 5.28
CA ASP A 363 4.51 -17.43 6.61
C ASP A 363 5.14 -16.03 6.73
N LEU A 364 4.31 -14.98 6.81
CA LEU A 364 4.77 -13.60 6.92
C LEU A 364 5.55 -13.35 8.23
N ARG A 365 5.45 -14.24 9.23
CA ARG A 365 6.21 -14.18 10.48
C ARG A 365 7.70 -14.48 10.28
N GLU A 366 8.07 -15.06 9.14
CA GLU A 366 9.48 -15.34 8.78
C GLU A 366 10.22 -14.11 8.22
N ILE A 367 9.51 -13.01 7.96
CA ILE A 367 10.14 -11.76 7.51
C ILE A 367 11.00 -11.20 8.65
N LYS A 368 12.31 -11.14 8.43
CA LYS A 368 13.31 -10.65 9.41
C LYS A 368 13.51 -9.14 9.36
N SER A 369 13.14 -8.50 8.27
CA SER A 369 13.37 -7.09 7.98
C SER A 369 12.19 -6.22 8.40
N PRO A 370 12.40 -4.92 8.74
CA PRO A 370 11.31 -4.00 8.99
C PRO A 370 10.32 -3.92 7.82
N ILE A 371 9.04 -3.74 8.14
CA ILE A 371 7.94 -3.60 7.19
C ILE A 371 7.34 -2.21 7.32
N ILE A 372 7.30 -1.46 6.23
CA ILE A 372 6.73 -0.12 6.14
C ILE A 372 5.44 -0.19 5.32
N LEU A 373 4.33 0.19 5.92
CA LEU A 373 2.98 0.19 5.35
C LEU A 373 2.58 1.62 5.03
N PHE A 374 2.33 1.95 3.76
CA PHE A 374 1.77 3.24 3.39
C PHE A 374 0.33 3.08 2.88
N ALA A 375 -0.63 3.61 3.64
CA ALA A 375 -2.05 3.63 3.29
C ALA A 375 -2.60 5.07 3.26
N SER A 376 -3.77 5.25 2.64
CA SER A 376 -4.50 6.52 2.71
C SER A 376 -5.97 6.33 3.04
N MET A 377 -6.54 7.26 3.80
CA MET A 377 -7.98 7.35 4.02
C MET A 377 -8.75 7.75 2.75
N GLY A 378 -8.08 8.39 1.78
CA GLY A 378 -8.65 8.70 0.46
C GLY A 378 -8.60 7.52 -0.53
N ASP A 379 -7.99 6.40 -0.14
CA ASP A 379 -7.87 5.21 -0.97
C ASP A 379 -9.14 4.35 -0.90
N ASN A 380 -9.88 4.30 -2.01
CA ASN A 380 -11.09 3.49 -2.19
C ASN A 380 -10.83 2.11 -2.82
N ILE A 381 -9.57 1.79 -3.12
CA ILE A 381 -9.11 0.48 -3.59
C ILE A 381 -8.57 -0.33 -2.42
N THR A 382 -7.71 0.30 -1.62
CA THR A 382 -7.01 -0.30 -0.49
C THR A 382 -7.12 0.64 0.71
N PRO A 383 -8.30 0.70 1.35
CA PRO A 383 -8.47 1.48 2.56
C PRO A 383 -7.53 0.96 3.66
N PRO A 384 -7.29 1.73 4.74
CA PRO A 384 -6.36 1.35 5.79
C PRO A 384 -6.64 -0.01 6.43
N GLN A 385 -7.91 -0.43 6.51
CA GLN A 385 -8.28 -1.76 6.98
C GLN A 385 -7.73 -2.88 6.08
N GLN A 386 -7.82 -2.72 4.76
CA GLN A 386 -7.26 -3.69 3.82
C GLN A 386 -5.74 -3.71 3.80
N ALA A 387 -5.11 -2.54 4.00
CA ALA A 387 -3.66 -2.43 4.09
C ALA A 387 -3.08 -3.00 5.40
N PHE A 388 -3.84 -2.95 6.50
CA PHE A 388 -3.30 -3.18 7.84
C PHE A 388 -3.83 -4.44 8.56
N ASN A 389 -5.08 -4.86 8.35
CA ASN A 389 -5.70 -5.91 9.19
C ASN A 389 -4.91 -7.24 9.20
N TRP A 390 -4.10 -7.50 8.17
CA TRP A 390 -3.28 -8.70 8.07
C TRP A 390 -2.25 -8.77 9.20
N VAL A 391 -1.82 -7.63 9.74
CA VAL A 391 -0.93 -7.57 10.91
C VAL A 391 -1.61 -8.23 12.10
N ALA A 392 -2.90 -7.97 12.31
CA ALA A 392 -3.69 -8.59 13.37
C ALA A 392 -4.08 -10.04 13.07
N ASP A 393 -4.10 -10.41 11.80
CA ASP A 393 -4.33 -11.79 11.36
C ASP A 393 -3.08 -12.67 11.54
N VAL A 394 -1.88 -12.07 11.43
CA VAL A 394 -0.58 -12.74 11.54
C VAL A 394 -0.05 -12.75 12.97
N TYR A 395 -0.20 -11.64 13.69
CA TYR A 395 0.31 -11.46 15.05
C TYR A 395 -0.85 -11.35 16.03
N GLY A 396 -0.87 -12.20 17.06
CA GLY A 396 -1.93 -12.23 18.06
C GLY A 396 -1.89 -11.08 19.06
N SER A 397 -0.74 -10.42 19.23
CA SER A 397 -0.57 -9.29 20.16
C SER A 397 0.65 -8.43 19.83
N THR A 398 0.71 -7.23 20.44
CA THR A 398 1.93 -6.40 20.42
C THR A 398 3.14 -7.16 20.97
N ASP A 399 2.91 -8.00 21.97
CA ASP A 399 3.97 -8.78 22.60
C ASP A 399 4.53 -9.84 21.66
N GLU A 400 3.70 -10.46 20.81
CA GLU A 400 4.18 -11.38 19.78
C GLU A 400 5.05 -10.67 18.73
N ILE A 401 4.63 -9.49 18.25
CA ILE A 401 5.43 -8.66 17.31
C ILE A 401 6.81 -8.41 17.92
N LYS A 402 6.83 -7.98 19.19
CA LYS A 402 8.08 -7.69 19.90
C LYS A 402 8.93 -8.93 20.07
N ALA A 403 8.36 -10.03 20.53
CA ALA A 403 9.09 -11.28 20.76
C ALA A 403 9.78 -11.83 19.52
N ARG A 404 9.11 -11.68 18.36
CA ARG A 404 9.66 -12.09 17.06
C ARG A 404 10.73 -11.13 16.53
N GLY A 405 11.02 -10.04 17.24
CA GLY A 405 11.99 -9.03 16.81
C GLY A 405 11.48 -8.14 15.66
N GLN A 406 10.18 -8.18 15.36
CA GLN A 406 9.63 -7.54 14.17
C GLN A 406 9.42 -6.04 14.37
N VAL A 407 9.70 -5.24 13.34
CA VAL A 407 9.44 -3.79 13.31
C VAL A 407 8.42 -3.49 12.20
N ILE A 408 7.27 -2.96 12.57
CA ILE A 408 6.21 -2.57 11.62
C ILE A 408 5.96 -1.07 11.76
N VAL A 409 6.04 -0.34 10.66
CA VAL A 409 5.82 1.11 10.62
C VAL A 409 4.65 1.43 9.69
N GLY A 410 3.58 2.03 10.21
CA GLY A 410 2.45 2.51 9.41
C GLY A 410 2.53 4.01 9.14
N LEU A 411 2.39 4.40 7.87
CA LEU A 411 2.15 5.76 7.40
C LEU A 411 0.71 5.85 6.89
N LEU A 412 -0.04 6.82 7.39
CA LEU A 412 -1.42 7.09 6.96
C LEU A 412 -1.51 8.51 6.40
N HIS A 413 -1.93 8.64 5.15
CA HIS A 413 -2.24 9.93 4.51
C HIS A 413 -3.75 10.20 4.51
N GLU A 414 -4.15 11.45 4.66
CA GLU A 414 -5.54 11.81 4.96
C GLU A 414 -6.49 11.77 3.76
N ASP A 415 -6.06 12.16 2.56
CA ASP A 415 -7.01 12.44 1.46
C ASP A 415 -6.57 11.93 0.08
N ILE A 416 -5.42 11.26 -0.04
CA ILE A 416 -4.92 10.88 -1.36
C ILE A 416 -5.57 9.59 -1.87
N GLY A 417 -6.04 9.63 -3.11
CA GLY A 417 -6.55 8.43 -3.78
C GLY A 417 -5.45 7.41 -4.09
N HIS A 418 -5.84 6.18 -4.37
CA HIS A 418 -4.96 5.02 -4.59
C HIS A 418 -3.74 5.31 -5.49
N LEU A 419 -3.99 5.79 -6.71
CA LEU A 419 -2.91 6.09 -7.67
C LEU A 419 -1.97 7.16 -7.12
N GLY A 420 -2.51 8.16 -6.43
CA GLY A 420 -1.72 9.26 -5.88
C GLY A 420 -0.65 8.79 -4.90
N ILE A 421 -0.84 7.67 -4.21
CA ILE A 421 0.13 7.09 -3.26
C ILE A 421 1.49 6.84 -3.94
N PHE A 422 1.53 6.47 -5.22
CA PHE A 422 2.78 6.13 -5.91
C PHE A 422 3.04 6.93 -7.21
N VAL A 423 2.04 7.59 -7.80
CA VAL A 423 2.23 8.40 -9.03
C VAL A 423 2.36 9.91 -8.79
N SER A 424 1.98 10.38 -7.60
CA SER A 424 1.95 11.81 -7.32
C SER A 424 3.34 12.36 -7.05
N GLY A 425 3.78 13.33 -7.85
CA GLY A 425 5.03 14.05 -7.59
C GLY A 425 5.03 14.79 -6.24
N ARG A 426 3.85 15.19 -5.73
CA ARG A 426 3.72 15.76 -4.38
C ARG A 426 4.07 14.72 -3.32
N VAL A 427 3.58 13.49 -3.48
CA VAL A 427 3.85 12.40 -2.55
C VAL A 427 5.26 11.85 -2.67
N ALA A 428 5.81 11.83 -3.89
CA ALA A 428 7.21 11.51 -4.12
C ALA A 428 8.15 12.46 -3.38
N LYS A 429 7.87 13.78 -3.40
CA LYS A 429 8.70 14.81 -2.75
C LYS A 429 8.58 14.84 -1.22
N LYS A 430 7.47 14.34 -0.67
CA LYS A 430 7.20 14.37 0.76
C LYS A 430 7.31 12.95 1.34
N GLU A 431 6.29 12.11 1.20
CA GLU A 431 6.22 10.81 1.84
C GLU A 431 7.33 9.85 1.41
N HIS A 432 7.54 9.63 0.10
CA HIS A 432 8.59 8.70 -0.37
C HIS A 432 9.99 9.18 -0.04
N ALA A 433 10.24 10.49 -0.20
CA ALA A 433 11.52 11.10 0.21
C ALA A 433 11.78 10.90 1.71
N GLN A 434 10.75 11.04 2.56
CA GLN A 434 10.90 10.80 3.99
C GLN A 434 11.08 9.32 4.33
N ILE A 435 10.38 8.39 3.66
CA ILE A 435 10.60 6.95 3.85
C ILE A 435 12.05 6.57 3.53
N VAL A 436 12.61 7.11 2.43
CA VAL A 436 14.02 6.91 2.07
C VAL A 436 14.95 7.51 3.13
N SER A 437 14.71 8.76 3.54
CA SER A 437 15.58 9.46 4.50
C SER A 437 15.63 8.79 5.88
N VAL A 438 14.50 8.28 6.37
CA VAL A 438 14.43 7.63 7.69
C VAL A 438 14.66 6.13 7.68
N MET A 439 14.94 5.52 6.52
CA MET A 439 15.09 4.06 6.38
C MET A 439 16.12 3.50 7.37
N LYS A 440 17.28 4.16 7.49
CA LYS A 440 18.33 3.76 8.43
C LYS A 440 17.89 3.87 9.90
N SER A 441 17.03 4.84 10.21
CA SER A 441 16.46 5.04 11.56
C SER A 441 15.38 4.01 11.87
N ILE A 442 14.57 3.62 10.87
CA ILE A 442 13.57 2.55 11.02
C ILE A 442 14.24 1.22 11.38
N GLU A 443 15.38 0.91 10.77
CA GLU A 443 16.11 -0.32 11.08
C GLU A 443 16.69 -0.40 12.49
N SER A 444 16.95 0.75 13.12
CA SER A 444 17.45 0.83 14.49
C SER A 444 16.34 0.88 15.55
N LEU A 445 15.07 0.88 15.12
CA LEU A 445 13.93 0.87 16.01
C LEU A 445 13.89 -0.38 16.88
N PRO A 446 13.31 -0.27 18.10
CA PRO A 446 12.86 -1.45 18.83
C PRO A 446 11.89 -2.28 18.01
N PRO A 447 11.88 -3.62 18.19
CA PRO A 447 10.73 -4.42 17.82
C PRO A 447 9.43 -3.80 18.34
N GLY A 448 8.38 -3.82 17.52
CA GLY A 448 7.11 -3.20 17.86
C GLY A 448 6.40 -2.63 16.64
N LEU A 449 5.25 -2.01 16.91
CA LEU A 449 4.40 -1.35 15.94
C LEU A 449 4.51 0.17 16.12
N TYR A 450 4.72 0.91 15.02
CA TYR A 450 4.92 2.36 15.04
C TYR A 450 4.03 3.05 14.03
N GLY A 451 3.52 4.24 14.38
CA GLY A 451 2.95 5.19 13.44
C GLY A 451 3.99 6.24 13.05
N MET A 452 4.23 6.42 11.75
CA MET A 452 5.06 7.48 11.21
C MET A 452 4.23 8.74 10.98
N GLN A 453 4.68 9.86 11.54
CA GLN A 453 4.05 11.17 11.37
C GLN A 453 5.04 12.12 10.70
N ILE A 454 4.61 12.75 9.61
CA ILE A 454 5.41 13.72 8.86
C ILE A 454 4.85 15.11 9.12
N SER A 455 5.59 15.95 9.81
CA SER A 455 5.25 17.35 10.06
C SER A 455 6.00 18.26 9.10
N GLU A 456 5.33 19.32 8.63
CA GLU A 456 5.92 20.31 7.72
C GLU A 456 6.24 21.59 8.51
N GLN A 457 7.49 22.01 8.45
CA GLN A 457 7.99 23.27 9.01
C GLN A 457 8.52 24.16 7.89
N ARG A 458 8.56 25.48 8.12
CA ARG A 458 9.20 26.40 7.18
C ARG A 458 10.66 26.57 7.57
N GLY A 459 11.57 26.11 6.70
CA GLY A 459 13.01 26.30 6.86
C GLY A 459 13.40 27.78 6.81
N ALA A 460 14.63 28.08 7.25
CA ALA A 460 15.18 29.44 7.28
C ALA A 460 15.28 30.09 5.88
N ASP A 461 15.31 29.29 4.81
CA ASP A 461 15.33 29.70 3.41
C ASP A 461 13.92 29.82 2.78
N GLY A 462 12.87 29.59 3.57
CA GLY A 462 11.48 29.63 3.14
C GLY A 462 11.00 28.36 2.41
N LYS A 463 11.85 27.33 2.26
CA LYS A 463 11.43 26.03 1.72
C LYS A 463 10.78 25.17 2.80
N PRO A 464 9.86 24.26 2.42
CA PRO A 464 9.31 23.30 3.37
C PRO A 464 10.40 22.32 3.80
N GLU A 465 10.58 22.21 5.10
CA GLU A 465 11.43 21.22 5.77
C GLU A 465 10.50 20.23 6.49
N TYR A 466 10.78 18.93 6.36
CA TYR A 466 9.92 17.88 6.92
C TYR A 466 10.62 17.25 8.12
N ASP A 467 9.91 17.19 9.26
CA ASP A 467 10.36 16.48 10.44
C ASP A 467 9.49 15.24 10.65
N VAL A 468 10.15 14.09 10.82
CA VAL A 468 9.51 12.78 10.94
C VAL A 468 9.58 12.31 12.39
N SER A 469 8.44 11.93 12.95
CA SER A 469 8.37 11.31 14.28
C SER A 469 7.78 9.91 14.19
N LEU A 470 8.34 9.01 15.00
CA LEU A 470 7.92 7.61 15.09
C LEU A 470 7.30 7.38 16.46
N VAL A 471 6.01 7.09 16.47
CA VAL A 471 5.21 6.92 17.69
C VAL A 471 4.85 5.46 17.85
N GLU A 472 5.32 4.83 18.92
CA GLU A 472 4.95 3.44 19.23
C GLU A 472 3.44 3.32 19.46
N ARG A 473 2.85 2.25 18.94
CA ARG A 473 1.43 1.89 19.05
C ARG A 473 1.32 0.45 19.51
N THR A 474 0.22 0.15 20.17
CA THR A 474 -0.17 -1.23 20.47
C THR A 474 -1.09 -1.73 19.37
N LEU A 475 -0.90 -2.99 18.96
CA LEU A 475 -1.76 -3.67 18.01
C LEU A 475 -3.20 -3.69 18.51
N GLU A 476 -3.40 -3.88 19.81
CA GLU A 476 -4.72 -3.92 20.46
C GLU A 476 -5.46 -2.58 20.31
N ASP A 477 -4.78 -1.44 20.46
CA ASP A 477 -5.38 -0.12 20.26
C ASP A 477 -5.65 0.16 18.78
N VAL A 478 -4.75 -0.25 17.89
CA VAL A 478 -4.90 -0.03 16.45
C VAL A 478 -6.08 -0.85 15.91
N VAL A 479 -6.18 -2.13 16.27
CA VAL A 479 -7.27 -3.02 15.86
C VAL A 479 -8.61 -2.53 16.41
N SER A 480 -8.69 -2.13 17.67
CA SER A 480 -9.94 -1.62 18.25
C SER A 480 -10.42 -0.32 17.59
N ARG A 481 -9.50 0.55 17.14
CA ARG A 481 -9.83 1.78 16.40
C ARG A 481 -10.21 1.53 14.95
N LEU A 482 -9.47 0.67 14.25
CA LEU A 482 -9.69 0.35 12.84
C LEU A 482 -10.94 -0.52 12.62
N ASN A 483 -11.22 -1.44 13.55
CA ASN A 483 -12.26 -2.46 13.43
C ASN A 483 -13.33 -2.34 14.54
N ARG A 484 -14.01 -1.18 14.62
CA ARG A 484 -15.03 -0.88 15.65
C ARG A 484 -16.12 -1.96 15.79
N PHE A 485 -16.45 -2.66 14.70
CA PHE A 485 -17.46 -3.72 14.65
C PHE A 485 -16.88 -5.14 14.79
N LYS A 486 -15.64 -5.27 15.28
CA LYS A 486 -14.94 -6.55 15.48
C LYS A 486 -14.95 -7.44 14.22
N ARG A 487 -14.88 -6.82 13.04
CA ARG A 487 -14.88 -7.50 11.73
C ARG A 487 -16.07 -8.44 11.51
N ALA A 488 -17.20 -8.18 12.18
CA ALA A 488 -18.42 -8.97 12.00
C ALA A 488 -18.95 -8.89 10.55
N ASP A 489 -18.62 -7.82 9.84
CA ASP A 489 -18.94 -7.60 8.43
C ASP A 489 -18.10 -8.45 7.46
N GLU A 490 -17.01 -9.06 7.92
CA GLU A 490 -16.17 -9.96 7.12
C GLU A 490 -16.66 -11.40 7.13
N LYS A 491 -17.43 -11.82 8.15
CA LYS A 491 -17.95 -13.20 8.27
C LYS A 491 -18.72 -13.68 7.02
N PRO A 492 -19.59 -12.86 6.38
CA PRO A 492 -20.28 -13.28 5.16
C PRO A 492 -19.36 -13.64 3.99
N PHE A 493 -18.09 -13.21 3.98
CA PHE A 493 -17.14 -13.55 2.92
C PHE A 493 -16.72 -15.03 2.96
N GLU A 494 -16.85 -15.71 4.09
CA GLU A 494 -16.68 -17.17 4.16
C GLU A 494 -17.75 -17.90 3.32
N ALA A 495 -18.98 -17.37 3.30
CA ALA A 495 -20.02 -17.89 2.42
C ALA A 495 -19.71 -17.58 0.94
N VAL A 496 -19.08 -16.44 0.65
CA VAL A 496 -18.60 -16.10 -0.70
C VAL A 496 -17.54 -17.09 -1.17
N GLU A 497 -16.57 -17.42 -0.33
CA GLU A 497 -15.53 -18.40 -0.65
C GLU A 497 -16.15 -19.76 -0.98
N ALA A 498 -17.07 -20.26 -0.15
CA ALA A 498 -17.74 -21.54 -0.39
C ALA A 498 -18.57 -21.55 -1.69
N VAL A 499 -19.29 -20.46 -1.99
CA VAL A 499 -20.06 -20.32 -3.25
C VAL A 499 -19.12 -20.21 -4.44
N SER A 500 -18.02 -19.48 -4.30
CA SER A 500 -17.00 -19.34 -5.34
C SER A 500 -16.39 -20.68 -5.69
N ASP A 501 -16.00 -21.48 -4.71
CA ASP A 501 -15.46 -22.83 -4.93
C ASP A 501 -16.45 -23.73 -5.67
N PHE A 502 -17.73 -23.65 -5.32
CA PHE A 502 -18.79 -24.38 -6.02
C PHE A 502 -18.92 -23.91 -7.48
N ASN A 503 -19.02 -22.60 -7.72
CA ASN A 503 -19.19 -22.05 -9.06
C ASN A 503 -17.97 -22.27 -9.95
N GLN A 504 -16.75 -22.15 -9.40
CA GLN A 504 -15.50 -22.46 -10.09
C GLN A 504 -15.52 -23.92 -10.59
N ARG A 505 -15.81 -24.88 -9.69
CA ARG A 505 -15.88 -26.30 -10.06
C ARG A 505 -17.00 -26.59 -11.06
N ALA A 506 -18.15 -25.93 -10.92
CA ALA A 506 -19.26 -26.07 -11.86
C ALA A 506 -18.86 -25.56 -13.26
N TYR A 507 -18.17 -24.43 -13.35
CA TYR A 507 -17.65 -23.90 -14.60
C TYR A 507 -16.66 -24.87 -15.25
N GLU A 508 -15.64 -25.30 -14.50
CA GLU A 508 -14.60 -26.23 -14.97
C GLU A 508 -15.19 -27.55 -15.49
N LEU A 509 -16.18 -28.11 -14.79
CA LEU A 509 -16.76 -29.40 -15.16
C LEU A 509 -17.75 -29.31 -16.32
N PHE A 510 -18.57 -28.26 -16.39
CA PHE A 510 -19.72 -28.24 -17.31
C PHE A 510 -19.56 -27.29 -18.49
N ALA A 511 -18.90 -26.14 -18.31
CA ALA A 511 -18.85 -25.07 -19.31
C ALA A 511 -17.47 -24.93 -19.97
N GLN A 512 -16.40 -25.06 -19.19
CA GLN A 512 -15.03 -24.84 -19.66
C GLN A 512 -14.66 -25.67 -20.92
N PRO A 513 -14.97 -26.98 -21.01
CA PRO A 513 -14.61 -27.76 -22.21
C PRO A 513 -15.27 -27.21 -23.48
N LEU A 514 -16.50 -26.70 -23.38
CA LEU A 514 -17.20 -26.08 -24.50
C LEU A 514 -16.59 -24.73 -24.87
N VAL A 515 -16.28 -23.90 -23.88
CA VAL A 515 -15.65 -22.58 -24.10
C VAL A 515 -14.29 -22.76 -24.78
N GLN A 516 -13.44 -23.65 -24.24
CA GLN A 516 -12.13 -23.94 -24.82
C GLN A 516 -12.22 -24.50 -26.24
N ALA A 517 -13.23 -25.34 -26.54
CA ALA A 517 -13.44 -25.85 -27.89
C ALA A 517 -13.86 -24.78 -28.92
N LEU A 518 -14.47 -23.68 -28.46
CA LEU A 518 -14.88 -22.55 -29.29
C LEU A 518 -13.81 -21.45 -29.39
N SER A 519 -12.87 -21.43 -28.44
CA SER A 519 -11.76 -20.49 -28.40
C SER A 519 -10.60 -20.90 -29.28
N ASN A 520 -9.92 -19.90 -29.84
CA ASN A 520 -8.67 -20.05 -30.59
C ASN A 520 -7.94 -18.71 -30.64
N ASP A 521 -6.68 -18.71 -31.07
CA ASP A 521 -5.83 -17.51 -31.08
C ASP A 521 -6.43 -16.33 -31.87
N TYR A 522 -7.13 -16.62 -32.98
CA TYR A 522 -7.75 -15.58 -33.79
C TYR A 522 -8.92 -14.92 -33.06
N ALA A 523 -9.86 -15.73 -32.53
CA ALA A 523 -11.00 -15.23 -31.77
C ALA A 523 -10.55 -14.48 -30.51
N ALA A 524 -9.54 -14.99 -29.81
CA ALA A 524 -8.96 -14.36 -28.63
C ALA A 524 -8.33 -13.01 -28.97
N LYS A 525 -7.51 -12.93 -30.03
CA LYS A 525 -6.93 -11.66 -30.49
C LYS A 525 -8.02 -10.67 -30.90
N LEU A 526 -9.01 -11.09 -31.67
CA LEU A 526 -10.12 -10.23 -32.08
C LEU A 526 -10.90 -9.69 -30.87
N GLY A 527 -11.15 -10.55 -29.87
CA GLY A 527 -11.80 -10.14 -28.61
C GLY A 527 -11.00 -9.06 -27.88
N ARG A 528 -9.68 -9.20 -27.78
CA ARG A 528 -8.80 -8.19 -27.16
C ARG A 528 -8.84 -6.85 -27.91
N GLU A 529 -8.72 -6.88 -29.24
CA GLU A 529 -8.71 -5.68 -30.09
C GLU A 529 -10.06 -4.94 -30.07
N LEU A 530 -11.16 -5.68 -29.99
CA LEU A 530 -12.52 -5.13 -29.91
C LEU A 530 -12.95 -4.76 -28.48
N HIS A 531 -12.13 -5.07 -27.47
CA HIS A 531 -12.39 -4.64 -26.11
C HIS A 531 -12.58 -3.11 -26.09
N PRO A 532 -13.64 -2.56 -25.45
CA PRO A 532 -13.99 -1.14 -25.55
C PRO A 532 -12.84 -0.17 -25.25
N LEU A 533 -11.95 -0.55 -24.33
CA LEU A 533 -10.77 0.24 -23.99
C LEU A 533 -9.75 0.31 -25.14
N ARG A 534 -9.52 -0.76 -25.91
CA ARG A 534 -8.67 -0.71 -27.11
C ARG A 534 -9.39 -0.08 -28.29
N ALA A 535 -10.65 -0.47 -28.52
CA ALA A 535 -11.50 0.02 -29.60
C ALA A 535 -11.63 1.55 -29.64
N SER A 536 -11.84 2.17 -28.48
CA SER A 536 -11.93 3.62 -28.38
C SER A 536 -10.61 4.35 -28.66
N ARG A 537 -9.46 3.68 -28.54
CA ARG A 537 -8.13 4.25 -28.80
C ARG A 537 -7.76 4.14 -30.27
N TRP A 538 -7.80 2.95 -30.86
CA TRP A 538 -7.50 2.81 -32.29
C TRP A 538 -8.59 3.44 -33.17
N GLY A 539 -9.86 3.43 -32.74
CA GLY A 539 -10.97 4.03 -33.49
C GLY A 539 -10.94 5.56 -33.55
N VAL A 540 -10.29 6.21 -32.57
CA VAL A 540 -10.03 7.66 -32.52
C VAL A 540 -8.54 7.88 -32.76
N SER A 541 -8.08 7.51 -33.97
CA SER A 541 -6.69 7.66 -34.43
C SER A 541 -6.66 7.91 -35.94
N ASP A 542 -5.48 8.10 -36.52
CA ASP A 542 -5.31 8.25 -37.97
C ASP A 542 -5.59 6.97 -38.77
N GLN A 543 -5.77 5.83 -38.09
CA GLN A 543 -6.32 4.63 -38.74
C GLN A 543 -7.78 4.82 -39.18
N ASN A 544 -8.50 5.77 -38.58
CA ASN A 544 -9.84 6.16 -38.99
C ASN A 544 -9.75 7.34 -39.98
N PRO A 545 -10.04 7.15 -41.29
CA PRO A 545 -9.93 8.21 -42.28
C PRO A 545 -10.78 9.45 -41.98
N TRP A 546 -11.87 9.29 -41.21
CA TRP A 546 -12.70 10.41 -40.78
C TRP A 546 -11.97 11.35 -39.80
N MET A 547 -10.85 10.96 -39.21
CA MET A 547 -10.08 11.80 -38.29
C MET A 547 -9.03 12.68 -39.00
N GLN A 548 -8.74 12.45 -40.28
CA GLN A 548 -7.63 13.11 -41.00
C GLN A 548 -7.76 14.64 -41.12
N TRP A 549 -8.98 15.18 -41.02
CA TRP A 549 -9.20 16.63 -41.06
C TRP A 549 -8.84 17.34 -39.74
N LEU A 550 -8.73 16.60 -38.63
CA LEU A 550 -8.54 17.19 -37.29
C LEU A 550 -7.18 17.86 -37.13
N GLU A 551 -6.10 17.25 -37.62
CA GLU A 551 -4.74 17.82 -37.49
C GLU A 551 -4.60 19.19 -38.17
N PRO A 552 -4.92 19.34 -39.48
CA PRO A 552 -4.86 20.64 -40.12
C PRO A 552 -5.86 21.64 -39.53
N ALA A 553 -7.06 21.19 -39.12
CA ALA A 553 -8.03 22.06 -38.46
C ALA A 553 -7.52 22.55 -37.09
N ALA A 554 -6.91 21.68 -36.30
CA ALA A 554 -6.33 22.02 -35.01
C ALA A 554 -5.14 22.97 -35.16
N ALA A 555 -4.26 22.76 -36.16
CA ALA A 555 -3.20 23.70 -36.47
C ALA A 555 -3.74 25.10 -36.85
N TRP A 556 -4.79 25.15 -37.68
CA TRP A 556 -5.46 26.40 -38.02
C TRP A 556 -6.09 27.07 -36.79
N VAL A 557 -6.82 26.30 -35.97
CA VAL A 557 -7.43 26.79 -34.73
C VAL A 557 -6.39 27.33 -33.77
N ARG A 558 -5.25 26.65 -33.57
CA ARG A 558 -4.14 27.15 -32.73
C ARG A 558 -3.62 28.50 -33.26
N SER A 559 -3.48 28.66 -34.57
CA SER A 559 -3.02 29.91 -35.18
C SER A 559 -4.01 31.07 -35.09
N GLN A 560 -5.31 30.77 -34.92
CA GLN A 560 -6.41 31.75 -34.85
C GLN A 560 -7.14 31.70 -33.51
N ARG A 561 -6.49 31.20 -32.45
CA ARG A 561 -7.12 30.92 -31.16
C ARG A 561 -7.69 32.20 -30.54
N LYS A 562 -9.00 32.21 -30.28
CA LYS A 562 -9.74 33.28 -29.58
C LYS A 562 -10.21 32.76 -28.22
N ALA A 563 -9.27 32.65 -27.29
CA ALA A 563 -9.55 32.11 -25.97
C ALA A 563 -10.38 33.08 -25.12
N LEU A 564 -11.43 32.57 -24.48
CA LEU A 564 -12.17 33.30 -23.45
C LEU A 564 -11.60 33.04 -22.07
N GLY A 565 -11.57 34.10 -21.26
CA GLY A 565 -11.16 34.03 -19.86
C GLY A 565 -12.07 33.13 -19.00
N ALA A 566 -11.48 32.56 -17.96
CA ALA A 566 -12.14 31.69 -16.98
C ALA A 566 -13.40 32.31 -16.33
N GLU A 567 -13.38 33.64 -16.12
CA GLU A 567 -14.48 34.37 -15.47
C GLU A 567 -15.59 34.80 -16.44
N HIS A 568 -15.49 34.50 -17.74
CA HIS A 568 -16.52 34.84 -18.72
C HIS A 568 -17.87 34.20 -18.36
N PRO A 569 -19.01 34.92 -18.41
CA PRO A 569 -20.30 34.43 -17.90
C PRO A 569 -20.70 33.05 -18.42
N LEU A 570 -20.61 32.83 -19.74
CA LEU A 570 -20.94 31.55 -20.38
C LEU A 570 -19.94 30.42 -20.04
N ARG A 571 -18.66 30.74 -19.76
CA ARG A 571 -17.67 29.76 -19.29
C ARG A 571 -17.94 29.35 -17.84
N ARG A 572 -18.45 30.26 -17.01
CA ARG A 572 -18.92 29.94 -15.66
C ARG A 572 -20.17 29.06 -15.69
N GLN A 573 -21.11 29.35 -16.59
CA GLN A 573 -22.30 28.52 -16.77
C GLN A 573 -21.93 27.11 -17.27
N GLU A 574 -20.98 26.99 -18.21
CA GLU A 574 -20.40 25.70 -18.64
C GLU A 574 -19.81 24.93 -17.45
N ARG A 575 -19.00 25.58 -16.61
CA ARG A 575 -18.43 24.96 -15.39
C ARG A 575 -19.48 24.52 -14.39
N LEU A 576 -20.53 25.32 -14.17
CA LEU A 576 -21.66 24.94 -13.33
C LEU A 576 -22.35 23.68 -13.88
N GLY A 577 -22.63 23.65 -15.19
CA GLY A 577 -23.21 22.48 -15.84
C GLY A 577 -22.33 21.23 -15.70
N SER A 578 -21.03 21.37 -15.90
CA SER A 578 -20.06 20.29 -15.68
C SER A 578 -20.04 19.81 -14.24
N GLU A 579 -20.11 20.72 -13.27
CA GLU A 579 -20.10 20.36 -11.85
C GLU A 579 -21.37 19.61 -11.45
N ILE A 580 -22.53 19.99 -12.00
CA ILE A 580 -23.79 19.26 -11.82
C ILE A 580 -23.71 17.85 -12.44
N ILE A 581 -23.12 17.71 -13.63
CA ILE A 581 -22.92 16.40 -14.27
C ILE A 581 -21.99 15.52 -13.42
N SER A 582 -20.86 16.06 -12.97
CA SER A 582 -19.95 15.34 -12.07
C SER A 582 -20.65 14.92 -10.79
N ALA A 583 -21.36 15.84 -10.12
CA ALA A 583 -22.08 15.56 -8.89
C ALA A 583 -23.16 14.48 -9.11
N SER A 584 -23.82 14.48 -10.26
CA SER A 584 -24.84 13.47 -10.61
C SER A 584 -24.22 12.08 -10.83
N LEU A 585 -23.05 12.00 -11.46
CA LEU A 585 -22.32 10.75 -11.64
C LEU A 585 -21.75 10.21 -10.33
N ASP A 586 -21.26 11.09 -9.45
CA ASP A 586 -20.85 10.71 -8.10
C ASP A 586 -22.05 10.25 -7.27
N TYR A 587 -23.20 10.91 -7.37
CA TYR A 587 -24.43 10.45 -6.73
C TYR A 587 -24.89 9.08 -7.23
N TYR A 588 -24.82 8.84 -8.55
CA TYR A 588 -25.07 7.52 -9.13
C TYR A 588 -24.12 6.45 -8.56
N ARG A 589 -22.81 6.76 -8.50
CA ARG A 589 -21.81 5.87 -7.90
C ARG A 589 -22.18 5.52 -6.47
N ASP A 590 -22.41 6.52 -5.62
CA ASP A 590 -22.71 6.33 -4.20
C ASP A 590 -23.99 5.48 -4.01
N LEU A 591 -25.02 5.67 -4.85
CA LEU A 591 -26.23 4.83 -4.83
C LEU A 591 -25.98 3.39 -5.30
N ARG A 592 -25.20 3.21 -6.38
CA ARG A 592 -24.82 1.90 -6.91
C ARG A 592 -24.02 1.11 -5.87
N ASP A 593 -23.09 1.78 -5.20
CA ASP A 593 -22.21 1.16 -4.20
C ASP A 593 -23.00 0.78 -2.95
N ALA A 594 -23.92 1.65 -2.49
CA ALA A 594 -24.86 1.34 -1.42
C ALA A 594 -25.78 0.15 -1.76
N PHE A 595 -26.27 0.07 -3.00
CA PHE A 595 -27.07 -1.07 -3.46
C PHE A 595 -26.26 -2.36 -3.49
N SER A 596 -25.02 -2.30 -3.96
CA SER A 596 -24.11 -3.44 -4.02
C SER A 596 -23.80 -3.97 -2.61
N GLU A 597 -23.50 -3.07 -1.66
CA GLU A 597 -23.33 -3.41 -0.24
C GLU A 597 -24.58 -4.09 0.34
N ALA A 598 -25.76 -3.49 0.11
CA ALA A 598 -27.01 -4.05 0.61
C ALA A 598 -27.32 -5.43 0.01
N ALA A 599 -27.17 -5.59 -1.30
CA ALA A 599 -27.35 -6.85 -2.00
C ALA A 599 -26.39 -7.92 -1.47
N PHE A 600 -25.14 -7.57 -1.25
CA PHE A 600 -24.13 -8.46 -0.69
C PHE A 600 -24.55 -9.02 0.66
N PHE A 601 -24.91 -8.16 1.63
CA PHE A 601 -25.29 -8.62 2.97
C PHE A 601 -26.64 -9.32 3.01
N LEU A 602 -27.58 -8.97 2.11
CA LEU A 602 -28.84 -9.71 1.99
C LEU A 602 -28.64 -11.12 1.45
N VAL A 603 -27.70 -11.32 0.53
CA VAL A 603 -27.39 -12.66 -0.01
C VAL A 603 -26.49 -13.41 0.98
N TYR A 604 -25.25 -12.95 1.17
CA TYR A 604 -24.22 -13.68 1.87
C TYR A 604 -24.35 -13.60 3.39
N GLY A 605 -24.89 -12.50 3.94
CA GLY A 605 -25.17 -12.42 5.38
C GLY A 605 -26.20 -13.47 5.81
N ASN A 606 -27.25 -13.67 5.00
CA ASN A 606 -28.23 -14.72 5.24
C ASN A 606 -27.65 -16.12 5.01
N MET A 607 -26.90 -16.35 3.92
CA MET A 607 -26.27 -17.65 3.68
C MET A 607 -25.31 -18.04 4.82
N PHE A 608 -24.46 -17.12 5.26
CA PHE A 608 -23.58 -17.36 6.41
C PHE A 608 -24.38 -17.69 7.67
N SER A 609 -25.43 -16.91 7.97
CA SER A 609 -26.26 -17.11 9.16
C SER A 609 -26.99 -18.46 9.19
N LEU A 610 -27.41 -18.94 8.02
CA LEU A 610 -28.17 -20.19 7.88
C LEU A 610 -27.30 -21.44 7.87
N TYR A 611 -26.09 -21.37 7.30
CA TYR A 611 -25.29 -22.56 6.98
C TYR A 611 -23.94 -22.64 7.70
N LEU A 612 -23.34 -21.51 8.09
CA LEU A 612 -21.97 -21.46 8.63
C LEU A 612 -21.88 -20.94 10.06
N ALA A 613 -22.85 -20.12 10.50
CA ALA A 613 -22.82 -19.47 11.81
C ALA A 613 -22.77 -20.47 12.98
N ASP A 614 -23.51 -21.58 12.91
CA ASP A 614 -23.54 -22.56 14.00
C ASP A 614 -22.24 -23.39 14.09
N LYS A 615 -21.56 -23.63 12.95
CA LYS A 615 -20.24 -24.27 12.91
C LYS A 615 -19.17 -23.34 13.50
N ARG A 616 -19.23 -22.06 13.14
CA ARG A 616 -18.33 -21.02 13.65
C ARG A 616 -18.55 -20.75 15.15
N GLU A 617 -19.79 -20.70 15.62
CA GLU A 617 -20.08 -20.55 17.06
C GLU A 617 -19.46 -21.70 17.85
N ALA A 618 -19.48 -22.93 17.33
CA ALA A 618 -18.83 -24.09 17.96
C ALA A 618 -17.28 -24.01 17.94
N GLU A 619 -16.68 -23.50 16.85
CA GLU A 619 -15.23 -23.28 16.74
C GLU A 619 -14.77 -22.11 17.62
N GLU A 620 -15.48 -20.97 17.62
CA GLU A 620 -15.22 -19.81 18.49
C GLU A 620 -15.36 -20.18 19.97
N HIS A 621 -16.36 -21.00 20.36
CA HIS A 621 -16.50 -21.47 21.75
C HIS A 621 -15.40 -22.48 22.17
N ALA A 622 -14.72 -23.12 21.22
CA ALA A 622 -13.52 -23.91 21.52
C ALA A 622 -12.26 -23.03 21.67
N GLU A 623 -12.26 -21.83 21.07
CA GLU A 623 -11.16 -20.84 21.10
C GLU A 623 -11.37 -19.72 22.13
N THR A 624 -12.48 -19.70 22.88
CA THR A 624 -12.77 -18.62 23.85
C THR A 624 -11.86 -18.65 25.08
N ALA A 625 -10.74 -17.95 24.97
CA ALA A 625 -10.39 -16.76 25.74
C ALA A 625 -9.15 -16.20 25.04
N ALA A 626 -9.07 -14.88 24.80
CA ALA A 626 -7.75 -14.31 24.54
C ALA A 626 -6.88 -14.78 25.72
N PRO A 627 -5.86 -15.64 25.51
CA PRO A 627 -5.07 -16.12 26.62
C PRO A 627 -4.56 -14.90 27.36
N ASP A 628 -4.51 -14.96 28.69
CA ASP A 628 -3.74 -13.99 29.46
C ASP A 628 -2.45 -13.73 28.68
N PRO A 629 -2.03 -12.49 28.41
CA PRO A 629 -0.81 -12.22 27.66
C PRO A 629 0.41 -13.03 28.15
N ARG A 630 0.43 -13.44 29.43
CA ARG A 630 1.42 -14.38 30.01
C ARG A 630 1.33 -15.82 29.49
N GLU A 631 0.17 -16.24 29.05
CA GLU A 631 -0.14 -17.58 28.55
C GLU A 631 0.25 -17.77 27.06
N LEU A 632 0.60 -16.69 26.36
CA LEU A 632 1.13 -16.76 25.00
C LEU A 632 2.39 -17.65 24.95
N PRO A 633 2.49 -18.62 24.03
CA PRO A 633 3.64 -19.54 23.96
C PRO A 633 4.98 -18.80 23.96
N VAL A 634 5.06 -17.71 23.20
CA VAL A 634 6.28 -16.90 23.08
C VAL A 634 6.67 -16.18 24.38
N VAL A 635 5.69 -15.80 25.21
CA VAL A 635 5.94 -15.19 26.51
C VAL A 635 6.37 -16.26 27.52
N LYS A 636 5.72 -17.43 27.51
CA LYS A 636 6.14 -18.57 28.34
C LYS A 636 7.56 -19.02 28.03
N GLU A 637 7.91 -19.10 26.74
CA GLU A 637 9.27 -19.42 26.31
C GLU A 637 10.28 -18.36 26.76
N ALA A 638 9.95 -17.08 26.61
CA ALA A 638 10.80 -15.98 27.08
C ALA A 638 11.04 -16.05 28.60
N LEU A 639 9.98 -16.30 29.38
CA LEU A 639 10.05 -16.40 30.83
C LEU A 639 10.74 -17.67 31.32
N ALA A 640 10.57 -18.80 30.62
CA ALA A 640 11.28 -20.03 30.93
C ALA A 640 12.80 -19.88 30.71
N ALA A 641 13.20 -19.09 29.72
CA ALA A 641 14.60 -18.78 29.40
C ALA A 641 15.15 -17.54 30.13
N ILE A 642 14.59 -17.18 31.29
CA ILE A 642 14.95 -15.94 32.02
C ILE A 642 16.41 -15.92 32.52
N SER A 643 16.96 -17.07 32.89
CA SER A 643 18.37 -17.23 33.29
C SER A 643 19.29 -17.62 32.14
N ASP A 644 18.77 -17.79 30.92
CA ASP A 644 19.54 -18.24 29.76
C ASP A 644 20.00 -17.05 28.91
N GLY A 645 21.29 -17.03 28.58
CA GLY A 645 21.92 -16.02 27.72
C GLY A 645 23.33 -15.67 28.17
N GLY A 646 23.86 -14.57 27.63
CA GLY A 646 25.17 -14.03 28.00
C GLY A 646 25.17 -12.51 28.04
N TYR A 647 26.29 -11.91 27.67
CA TYR A 647 26.50 -10.46 27.67
C TYR A 647 25.42 -9.67 26.91
N ALA A 648 25.02 -10.14 25.72
CA ALA A 648 24.06 -9.44 24.87
C ALA A 648 22.67 -9.34 25.52
N GLU A 649 22.19 -10.44 26.10
CA GLU A 649 20.94 -10.51 26.86
C GLU A 649 21.00 -9.61 28.09
N ALA A 650 22.09 -9.67 28.86
CA ALA A 650 22.25 -8.90 30.09
C ALA A 650 22.27 -7.38 29.81
N LEU A 651 23.05 -6.95 28.82
CA LEU A 651 23.12 -5.55 28.39
C LEU A 651 21.75 -5.03 27.96
N THR A 652 21.04 -5.83 27.14
CA THR A 652 19.73 -5.45 26.62
C THR A 652 18.67 -5.39 27.71
N ARG A 653 18.71 -6.33 28.66
CA ARG A 653 17.85 -6.35 29.85
C ARG A 653 18.06 -5.11 30.71
N VAL A 654 19.32 -4.73 30.97
CA VAL A 654 19.67 -3.51 31.71
C VAL A 654 19.19 -2.26 30.98
N ALA A 655 19.40 -2.19 29.66
CA ALA A 655 18.92 -1.07 28.85
C ALA A 655 17.38 -0.92 28.93
N HIS A 656 16.64 -2.03 28.95
CA HIS A 656 15.18 -2.00 29.07
C HIS A 656 14.70 -1.63 30.49
N LEU A 657 15.37 -2.13 31.53
CA LEU A 657 15.12 -1.73 32.94
C LEU A 657 15.34 -0.23 33.16
N LEU A 658 16.23 0.39 32.39
CA LEU A 658 16.55 1.81 32.42
C LEU A 658 15.78 2.64 31.36
N ALA A 659 14.92 2.03 30.54
CA ALA A 659 14.22 2.74 29.48
C ALA A 659 13.13 3.68 30.01
N ARG A 660 12.94 4.84 29.35
CA ARG A 660 11.81 5.74 29.62
C ARG A 660 10.54 5.19 28.98
N LYS A 661 9.49 5.02 29.78
CA LYS A 661 8.21 4.47 29.33
C LYS A 661 7.28 5.59 28.84
N GLY A 662 6.70 5.42 27.65
CA GLY A 662 5.57 6.23 27.17
C GLY A 662 5.92 7.58 26.50
N GLU A 663 7.19 7.89 26.27
CA GLU A 663 7.58 9.08 25.50
C GLU A 663 7.72 8.74 23.99
N PRO A 664 7.32 9.63 23.07
CA PRO A 664 7.71 9.54 21.66
C PRO A 664 9.22 9.37 21.53
N LEU A 665 9.68 8.74 20.43
CA LEU A 665 11.10 8.60 20.10
C LEU A 665 11.47 9.60 19.00
N PRO A 666 11.98 10.81 19.32
CA PRO A 666 12.47 11.73 18.31
C PRO A 666 13.63 11.11 17.52
N LEU A 667 13.75 11.48 16.25
CA LEU A 667 14.88 11.07 15.40
C LEU A 667 16.23 11.38 16.05
N ALA A 668 16.39 12.58 16.63
CA ALA A 668 17.61 12.98 17.33
C ALA A 668 18.03 12.00 18.45
N ARG A 669 17.08 11.33 19.11
CA ARG A 669 17.37 10.32 20.14
C ARG A 669 17.86 9.01 19.52
N LEU A 670 17.32 8.63 18.37
CA LEU A 670 17.80 7.47 17.59
C LEU A 670 19.19 7.74 17.00
N GLU A 671 19.44 8.96 16.54
CA GLU A 671 20.75 9.40 16.06
C GLU A 671 21.80 9.39 17.17
N LEU A 672 21.47 9.95 18.34
CA LEU A 672 22.36 9.89 19.50
C LEU A 672 22.67 8.45 19.91
N LYS A 673 21.65 7.58 19.95
CA LYS A 673 21.86 6.16 20.25
C LYS A 673 22.88 5.55 19.29
N ARG A 674 22.82 5.90 18.01
CA ARG A 674 23.76 5.42 17.00
C ARG A 674 25.18 5.95 17.22
N GLU A 675 25.34 7.22 17.57
CA GLU A 675 26.65 7.79 17.90
C GLU A 675 27.27 7.07 19.09
N LEU A 676 26.48 6.82 20.14
CA LEU A 676 26.92 6.05 21.30
C LEU A 676 27.27 4.60 20.92
N GLU A 677 26.50 3.97 20.03
CA GLU A 677 26.81 2.63 19.52
C GLU A 677 28.15 2.58 18.76
N GLN A 678 28.52 3.65 18.07
CA GLN A 678 29.83 3.77 17.41
C GLN A 678 30.97 4.01 18.40
N ASP A 679 30.78 4.93 19.34
CA ASP A 679 31.81 5.32 20.31
C ASP A 679 32.15 4.20 21.31
N TYR A 680 31.15 3.38 21.65
CA TYR A 680 31.29 2.26 22.59
C TYR A 680 31.27 0.89 21.90
N HIS A 681 31.55 0.83 20.59
CA HIS A 681 31.49 -0.38 19.79
C HIS A 681 32.31 -1.55 20.37
N ASP A 682 33.47 -1.26 20.97
CA ASP A 682 34.33 -2.23 21.67
C ASP A 682 33.62 -2.90 22.85
N LEU A 683 32.74 -2.16 23.52
CA LEU A 683 31.98 -2.63 24.67
C LEU A 683 30.63 -3.26 24.28
N LEU A 684 30.17 -3.17 23.04
CA LEU A 684 28.89 -3.72 22.60
C LEU A 684 29.00 -5.14 22.00
N PRO A 685 27.94 -5.97 22.11
CA PRO A 685 27.93 -7.30 21.51
C PRO A 685 28.02 -7.23 19.98
N GLN A 686 28.81 -8.13 19.39
CA GLN A 686 29.04 -8.22 17.94
C GLN A 686 28.12 -9.30 17.37
N ILE A 687 26.85 -8.96 17.20
CA ILE A 687 25.79 -9.85 16.74
C ILE A 687 25.06 -9.26 15.54
N GLU A 688 24.44 -10.13 14.74
CA GLU A 688 23.64 -9.69 13.58
C GLU A 688 22.43 -8.87 14.02
N ARG A 689 22.01 -7.91 13.19
CA ARG A 689 20.93 -6.96 13.55
C ARG A 689 19.60 -7.65 13.82
N ASP A 690 19.26 -8.69 13.07
CA ASP A 690 18.04 -9.48 13.28
C ASP A 690 18.08 -10.18 14.65
N GLU A 691 19.21 -10.81 14.98
CA GLU A 691 19.43 -11.45 16.27
C GLU A 691 19.34 -10.43 17.42
N ALA A 692 19.96 -9.26 17.27
CA ALA A 692 19.87 -8.17 18.25
C ALA A 692 18.41 -7.71 18.49
N ARG A 693 17.60 -7.61 17.44
CA ARG A 693 16.16 -7.29 17.57
C ARG A 693 15.41 -8.39 18.30
N ARG A 694 15.64 -9.67 17.99
CA ARG A 694 15.00 -10.80 18.68
C ARG A 694 15.37 -10.85 20.16
N ILE A 695 16.65 -10.71 20.50
CA ILE A 695 17.12 -10.62 21.88
C ILE A 695 16.41 -9.47 22.59
N ARG A 696 16.34 -8.30 21.94
CA ARG A 696 15.66 -7.13 22.50
C ARG A 696 14.19 -7.38 22.79
N GLY A 697 13.47 -7.98 21.86
CA GLY A 697 12.09 -8.39 22.03
C GLY A 697 11.89 -9.31 23.24
N ARG A 698 12.69 -10.37 23.33
CA ARG A 698 12.62 -11.35 24.42
C ARG A 698 12.93 -10.71 25.78
N GLN A 699 13.98 -9.90 25.87
CA GLN A 699 14.37 -9.24 27.12
C GLN A 699 13.36 -8.19 27.57
N GLU A 700 12.71 -7.49 26.63
CA GLU A 700 11.59 -6.59 26.95
C GLU A 700 10.41 -7.33 27.57
N LEU A 701 10.01 -8.49 27.02
CA LEU A 701 8.96 -9.32 27.62
C LEU A 701 9.33 -9.76 29.04
N ILE A 702 10.55 -10.24 29.25
CA ILE A 702 11.04 -10.65 30.57
C ILE A 702 10.93 -9.50 31.57
N VAL A 703 11.42 -8.30 31.23
CA VAL A 703 11.37 -7.13 32.12
C VAL A 703 9.93 -6.65 32.35
N LYS A 704 9.06 -6.75 31.35
CA LYS A 704 7.64 -6.39 31.46
C LYS A 704 6.90 -7.29 32.44
N TYR A 705 7.09 -8.61 32.35
CA TYR A 705 6.32 -9.60 33.10
C TYR A 705 6.94 -10.03 34.43
N GLU A 706 8.27 -9.97 34.55
CA GLU A 706 9.04 -10.41 35.73
C GLU A 706 10.17 -9.42 36.06
N PRO A 707 9.89 -8.14 36.35
CA PRO A 707 10.92 -7.11 36.54
C PRO A 707 11.89 -7.41 37.68
N ASP A 708 11.43 -8.07 38.74
CA ASP A 708 12.26 -8.41 39.88
C ASP A 708 13.19 -9.59 39.58
N GLN A 709 12.64 -10.68 39.03
CA GLN A 709 13.46 -11.83 38.61
C GLN A 709 14.42 -11.45 37.48
N ALA A 710 14.03 -10.52 36.59
CA ALA A 710 14.90 -10.00 35.55
C ALA A 710 16.19 -9.41 36.13
N VAL A 711 16.09 -8.68 37.25
CA VAL A 711 17.24 -8.13 37.96
C VAL A 711 18.01 -9.22 38.71
N GLU A 712 17.31 -10.11 39.41
CA GLU A 712 17.93 -11.16 40.24
C GLU A 712 18.74 -12.18 39.45
N THR A 713 18.36 -12.44 38.19
CA THR A 713 19.02 -13.39 37.28
C THR A 713 20.13 -12.77 36.42
N LEU A 714 20.40 -11.45 36.54
CA LEU A 714 21.53 -10.82 35.85
C LEU A 714 22.90 -11.47 36.16
N PRO A 715 23.20 -11.94 37.39
CA PRO A 715 24.44 -12.66 37.67
C PRO A 715 24.57 -13.98 36.91
N ASP A 716 23.46 -14.65 36.59
CA ASP A 716 23.44 -15.90 35.84
C ASP A 716 23.86 -15.63 34.38
N LEU A 717 23.33 -14.57 33.77
CA LEU A 717 23.71 -14.11 32.42
C LEU A 717 25.16 -13.61 32.34
N LEU A 718 25.71 -13.13 33.46
CA LEU A 718 27.06 -12.59 33.59
C LEU A 718 27.90 -13.49 34.50
N ALA A 719 27.79 -14.80 34.28
CA ALA A 719 28.57 -15.81 34.98
C ALA A 719 30.08 -15.68 34.68
N ASP A 720 30.43 -15.23 33.46
CA ASP A 720 31.79 -14.86 33.10
C ASP A 720 32.18 -13.51 33.76
N PRO A 721 33.23 -13.47 34.60
CA PRO A 721 33.73 -12.23 35.19
C PRO A 721 34.10 -11.15 34.16
N ALA A 722 34.58 -11.53 32.97
CA ALA A 722 34.96 -10.58 31.93
C ALA A 722 33.75 -9.82 31.37
N ASP A 723 32.64 -10.53 31.13
CA ASP A 723 31.39 -9.93 30.66
C ASP A 723 30.77 -9.01 31.73
N ARG A 724 30.90 -9.40 33.01
CA ARG A 724 30.45 -8.56 34.13
C ARG A 724 31.23 -7.25 34.21
N GLU A 725 32.56 -7.32 34.14
CA GLU A 725 33.44 -6.15 34.14
C GLU A 725 33.17 -5.25 32.93
N ARG A 726 32.99 -5.87 31.76
CA ARG A 726 32.63 -5.19 30.51
C ARG A 726 31.32 -4.41 30.65
N LEU A 727 30.27 -5.00 31.23
CA LEU A 727 28.97 -4.33 31.41
C LEU A 727 29.08 -3.15 32.37
N LEU A 728 29.77 -3.33 33.49
CA LEU A 728 29.95 -2.28 34.49
C LEU A 728 30.75 -1.10 33.91
N THR A 729 31.81 -1.40 33.16
CA THR A 729 32.61 -0.39 32.44
C THR A 729 31.76 0.39 31.46
N PHE A 730 30.93 -0.30 30.67
CA PHE A 730 30.00 0.34 29.74
C PHE A 730 29.03 1.29 30.45
N LEU A 731 28.38 0.82 31.52
CA LEU A 731 27.43 1.64 32.28
C LEU A 731 28.11 2.87 32.89
N GLU A 732 29.33 2.73 33.42
CA GLU A 732 30.08 3.85 33.98
C GLU A 732 30.44 4.90 32.93
N ARG A 733 30.94 4.48 31.75
CA ARG A 733 31.25 5.41 30.66
C ARG A 733 29.99 6.08 30.11
N LEU A 734 28.92 5.31 29.89
CA LEU A 734 27.65 5.82 29.37
C LEU A 734 27.02 6.87 30.30
N LEU A 735 27.09 6.66 31.62
CA LEU A 735 26.60 7.63 32.61
C LEU A 735 27.50 8.86 32.73
N GLY A 736 28.79 8.73 32.42
CA GLY A 736 29.73 9.84 32.37
C GLY A 736 29.64 10.69 31.10
N ASP A 737 28.98 10.19 30.05
CA ASP A 737 28.85 10.87 28.76
C ASP A 737 27.98 12.13 28.87
N GLU A 738 28.54 13.29 28.49
CA GLU A 738 27.85 14.58 28.56
C GLU A 738 26.54 14.59 27.76
N ARG A 739 26.47 13.86 26.65
CA ARG A 739 25.27 13.76 25.81
C ARG A 739 24.15 13.01 26.52
N VAL A 740 24.48 12.01 27.34
CA VAL A 740 23.53 11.24 28.14
C VAL A 740 23.08 12.06 29.36
N GLN A 741 24.02 12.77 30.01
CA GLN A 741 23.71 13.68 31.12
C GLN A 741 22.80 14.84 30.70
N ALA A 742 22.99 15.37 29.48
CA ALA A 742 22.14 16.42 28.92
C ALA A 742 20.66 15.99 28.80
N GLN A 743 20.38 14.69 28.70
CA GLN A 743 19.00 14.18 28.69
C GLN A 743 18.32 14.18 30.08
N ARG A 744 19.05 14.46 31.17
CA ARG A 744 18.59 14.47 32.57
C ARG A 744 18.00 13.11 33.01
N PRO A 745 18.83 12.13 33.42
CA PRO A 745 18.34 10.85 33.92
C PRO A 745 17.38 11.02 35.11
N THR A 746 16.33 10.21 35.15
CA THR A 746 15.28 10.28 36.19
C THR A 746 15.75 9.65 37.51
N PRO A 747 15.18 10.06 38.66
CA PRO A 747 15.46 9.42 39.95
C PRO A 747 15.20 7.90 39.95
N GLU A 748 14.20 7.45 39.20
CA GLU A 748 13.85 6.03 39.03
C GLU A 748 14.95 5.24 38.32
N GLN A 749 15.52 5.81 37.24
CA GLN A 749 16.67 5.21 36.53
C GLN A 749 17.90 5.09 37.45
N PHE A 750 18.17 6.09 38.29
CA PHE A 750 19.26 6.01 39.27
C PHE A 750 19.02 4.93 40.33
N ALA A 751 17.79 4.80 40.83
CA ALA A 751 17.43 3.77 41.80
C ALA A 751 17.56 2.35 41.20
N MET A 752 17.10 2.16 39.96
CA MET A 752 17.24 0.89 39.25
C MET A 752 18.70 0.54 38.98
N LEU A 753 19.51 1.50 38.55
CA LEU A 753 20.95 1.30 38.36
C LEU A 753 21.66 0.89 39.66
N ALA A 754 21.33 1.53 40.79
CA ALA A 754 21.88 1.16 42.09
C ALA A 754 21.50 -0.28 42.47
N ARG A 755 20.27 -0.70 42.16
CA ARG A 755 19.81 -2.09 42.35
C ARG A 755 20.60 -3.07 41.50
N ILE A 756 20.82 -2.76 40.22
CA ILE A 756 21.61 -3.58 39.29
C ILE A 756 23.06 -3.74 39.81
N ARG A 757 23.72 -2.65 40.20
CA ARG A 757 25.08 -2.70 40.77
C ARG A 757 25.17 -3.57 42.02
N LYS A 758 24.15 -3.51 42.89
CA LYS A 758 24.08 -4.32 44.10
C LYS A 758 24.03 -5.82 43.77
N VAL A 759 23.19 -6.23 42.81
CA VAL A 759 23.05 -7.64 42.43
C VAL A 759 24.29 -8.17 41.71
N LEU A 760 25.00 -7.33 40.95
CA LEU A 760 26.28 -7.70 40.33
C LEU A 760 27.48 -7.73 41.29
N GLY A 761 27.28 -7.46 42.59
CA GLY A 761 28.32 -7.55 43.61
C GLY A 761 29.24 -6.33 43.71
N VAL A 762 28.87 -5.18 43.13
CA VAL A 762 29.67 -3.94 43.19
C VAL A 762 29.20 -3.10 44.38
N ALA A 763 29.82 -3.28 45.54
CA ALA A 763 29.58 -2.45 46.71
C ALA A 763 30.39 -1.14 46.63
N GLY A 764 29.78 -0.08 46.10
CA GLY A 764 30.23 1.32 46.27
C GLY A 764 31.11 1.91 45.17
N GLY A 765 30.57 2.88 44.42
CA GLY A 765 31.28 3.75 43.44
C GLY A 765 30.42 4.99 43.11
N PRO A 766 31.02 6.14 42.71
CA PRO A 766 30.86 7.43 43.40
C PRO A 766 29.47 8.08 43.27
N ARG A 767 29.03 8.72 44.35
CA ARG A 767 27.90 9.65 44.35
C ARG A 767 28.27 10.87 43.48
N LEU A 768 27.69 10.97 42.29
CA LEU A 768 27.68 12.22 41.54
C LEU A 768 26.95 13.27 42.38
N ALA A 769 27.64 14.38 42.63
CA ALA A 769 27.17 15.46 43.48
C ALA A 769 25.81 15.98 42.99
N ALA A 770 24.90 16.17 43.94
CA ALA A 770 23.63 16.85 43.70
C ALA A 770 23.93 18.22 43.06
N VAL A 771 23.44 18.44 41.85
CA VAL A 771 23.33 19.77 41.28
C VAL A 771 22.33 20.52 42.16
N SER A 772 22.87 21.33 43.06
CA SER A 772 22.13 22.28 43.87
C SER A 772 21.29 23.16 42.96
N GLY A 773 19.98 23.11 43.15
CA GLY A 773 19.09 24.12 42.59
C GLY A 773 19.49 25.49 43.11
N SER A 774 19.78 26.41 42.20
CA SER A 774 19.57 27.83 42.41
C SER A 774 18.39 28.23 41.55
N SER A 775 17.30 28.53 42.27
CA SER A 775 16.03 29.15 41.89
C SER A 775 16.06 30.11 40.72
#